data_AF-A0A7K2NA14-F1
#
_entry.id   AF-A0A7K2NA14-F1
#
_cell.length_a   1.000
_cell.length_b   1.000
_cell.length_c   1.000
_cell.angle_alpha   90.00
_cell.angle_beta   90.00
_cell.angle_gamma   90.00
#
_symmetry.space_group_name_H-M   'P 1'
#
loop_
_entity.id
_entity.type
_entity.pdbx_description
1 polymer ?
#
loop_
_entity_poly.entity_id
_entity_poly.type
_entity_poly.pdbx_seq_one_letter_code
_entity_poly.pdbx_strand_id
1 'polypeptide(L)'
;MNCGRPGCPGALEDVGDGAVYCDTCGLAPRAASSPADAGPPGTTRTRGTTGGPPTARLVPVRGSGRTGSGASGGTGRGRLGAGVLSVPPVPRPDPRAAVPADPRVPEGKRYCGRCDAPVGRSLGDRPGRTEGRCTACGTPYSFAPKLRPGDVVHGQYEVAGCLAHGGLGWIYLAVDRAVSDRWVVLKGLLDTGDPDALAAAVAERRFLAEIEHPNIVRIYNFVEHRDPRSGTLDGYIVMEYVGGKSLRQIANERYTPDGRRDPLPVGQAVAYGIEALEALAHLHSRGLLYCDFKVDNAIQQEDRLKLIDLGAVRRVDDLTSPIFGTPGCQAPEVTTAGPSVASDLYTVARTLAVLTFDFQGYTTVFAHSLPDPAHIEVFRRHESFHRLLLRATDPDPARRFGSAEEMADQLTGVLREVVALTTNTPRPALSTLFGPEPRVPDPEVVAPRAPSPTPRPPREGRLRRVRLPGRGRHPERASRWPSGPDVPAPHAPEGAQLPEPALRAERVRQPGRGEPKTPGPGRPNTHAPAGPYAPDPDGPPTPRAEHRQRPGLGTPNAPGPGRPNTHAPAGPHTQRPHLPHPTESSVHVRPLDGAVAGLVLPVPHVDPGDPAAAFLAGLAGAPPGQVLAALAGAPASGSVERWLRELRARLELGQREAVAEVLAALERRHPEDWRVVWYRGVAALTDGDHAAAAVAFDAVYDAFPGEPAPKLALAVCAEALGRPEEAAGYYRLVWTTDHAYVSAAFGLARVLLARGERAEAVAVLESVPESSAYCAAARVAAVRARLRGRSPDEPLLPELLAAARQIELLTAAGIDPVRRETLVTEVLGTALDWVLAGRQGAAPGTVPQTALLGDGVTERELRLGLERSYRVLARLAQRGEERIELVERANRVRPRTWV
;
A
#
# COMPACT_ATOMS: atom_id res chain seq x y z
N MET A 1 -0.08 0.56 -48.14
CA MET A 1 -0.81 1.75 -48.71
C MET A 1 -0.14 3.02 -48.20
N ASN A 2 -0.25 4.20 -48.81
CA ASN A 2 0.40 5.39 -48.22
C ASN A 2 -0.42 5.97 -47.06
N CYS A 3 0.24 6.56 -46.06
CA CYS A 3 -0.42 7.16 -44.91
C CYS A 3 -1.23 8.41 -45.31
N GLY A 4 -2.56 8.34 -45.19
CA GLY A 4 -3.49 9.44 -45.52
C GLY A 4 -3.51 10.62 -44.52
N ARG A 5 -2.38 10.93 -43.86
CA ARG A 5 -2.23 12.07 -42.93
C ARG A 5 -1.37 13.16 -43.56
N PRO A 6 -1.76 14.45 -43.48
CA PRO A 6 -0.98 15.55 -44.05
C PRO A 6 0.46 15.55 -43.52
N GLY A 7 1.44 15.58 -44.43
CA GLY A 7 2.87 15.66 -44.08
C GLY A 7 3.55 14.35 -43.64
N CYS A 8 2.85 13.20 -43.66
CA CYS A 8 3.45 11.91 -43.33
C CYS A 8 3.84 11.14 -44.62
N PRO A 9 5.14 10.88 -44.90
CA PRO A 9 5.56 10.16 -46.10
C PRO A 9 5.40 8.63 -46.00
N GLY A 10 5.12 8.11 -44.81
CA GLY A 10 5.17 6.68 -44.48
C GLY A 10 4.12 5.78 -45.15
N ALA A 11 4.44 4.49 -45.21
CA ALA A 11 3.56 3.43 -45.68
C ALA A 11 2.84 2.74 -44.51
N LEU A 12 1.57 2.42 -44.74
CA LEU A 12 0.74 1.54 -43.94
C LEU A 12 1.18 0.08 -44.20
N GLU A 13 1.79 -0.54 -43.18
CA GLU A 13 2.25 -1.92 -43.09
C GLU A 13 1.39 -2.73 -42.11
N ASP A 14 1.17 -4.03 -42.36
CA ASP A 14 0.48 -4.94 -41.43
C ASP A 14 1.50 -5.48 -40.41
N VAL A 15 1.28 -5.20 -39.12
CA VAL A 15 2.20 -5.59 -38.03
C VAL A 15 1.95 -7.02 -37.52
N GLY A 16 1.08 -7.79 -38.18
CA GLY A 16 0.88 -9.23 -37.95
C GLY A 16 -0.43 -9.60 -37.25
N ASP A 17 -1.32 -8.65 -37.03
CA ASP A 17 -2.63 -8.83 -36.38
C ASP A 17 -3.84 -8.52 -37.30
N GLY A 18 -3.59 -8.08 -38.54
CA GLY A 18 -4.64 -7.69 -39.49
C GLY A 18 -5.09 -6.22 -39.34
N ALA A 19 -4.50 -5.46 -38.41
CA ALA A 19 -4.55 -4.01 -38.40
C ALA A 19 -3.29 -3.45 -39.09
N VAL A 20 -3.50 -2.47 -39.96
CA VAL A 20 -2.42 -1.84 -40.73
C VAL A 20 -2.00 -0.56 -40.01
N TYR A 21 -0.70 -0.29 -39.84
CA TYR A 21 -0.16 0.88 -39.15
C TYR A 21 0.90 1.57 -40.00
N CYS A 22 1.05 2.88 -39.87
CA CYS A 22 2.07 3.63 -40.60
C CYS A 22 3.47 3.37 -40.02
N ASP A 23 4.41 2.89 -40.85
CA ASP A 23 5.83 2.68 -40.54
C ASP A 23 6.53 3.89 -39.88
N THR A 24 6.08 5.10 -40.23
CA THR A 24 6.73 6.37 -39.88
C THR A 24 6.05 7.08 -38.72
N CYS A 25 4.76 6.83 -38.47
CA CYS A 25 4.02 7.51 -37.39
C CYS A 25 3.24 6.59 -36.45
N GLY A 26 3.32 5.26 -36.61
CA GLY A 26 2.75 4.26 -35.71
C GLY A 26 1.23 4.20 -35.64
N LEU A 27 0.52 4.82 -36.60
CA LEU A 27 -0.93 5.06 -36.51
C LEU A 27 -1.70 4.33 -37.61
N ALA A 28 -2.86 3.78 -37.23
CA ALA A 28 -3.78 3.07 -38.12
C ALA A 28 -4.41 3.97 -39.20
N PRO A 29 -4.90 3.41 -40.33
CA PRO A 29 -5.62 4.16 -41.36
C PRO A 29 -6.90 4.77 -40.80
N ARG A 30 -7.26 5.96 -41.31
CA ARG A 30 -8.55 6.58 -40.98
C ARG A 30 -9.67 5.76 -41.65
N ALA A 31 -10.60 5.26 -40.86
CA ALA A 31 -11.79 4.58 -41.39
C ALA A 31 -12.58 5.54 -42.31
N ALA A 32 -13.05 5.01 -43.44
CA ALA A 32 -13.92 5.76 -44.35
C ALA A 32 -15.29 5.97 -43.69
N SER A 33 -15.70 7.22 -43.53
CA SER A 33 -17.03 7.58 -43.02
C SER A 33 -18.12 7.09 -43.97
N SER A 34 -19.00 6.21 -43.51
CA SER A 34 -20.26 5.88 -44.18
C SER A 34 -21.43 6.59 -43.48
N PRO A 35 -22.49 6.97 -44.21
CA PRO A 35 -23.49 7.92 -43.72
C PRO A 35 -24.53 7.29 -42.79
N ALA A 36 -25.19 8.13 -41.99
CA ALA A 36 -26.27 7.76 -41.10
C ALA A 36 -27.58 7.48 -41.86
N ASP A 37 -28.43 6.58 -41.34
CA ASP A 37 -29.81 6.91 -40.95
C ASP A 37 -30.48 5.83 -40.07
N ALA A 38 -31.69 6.15 -39.58
CA ALA A 38 -32.75 5.29 -39.03
C ALA A 38 -32.53 4.61 -37.66
N GLY A 39 -33.14 5.19 -36.62
CA GLY A 39 -33.31 4.58 -35.28
C GLY A 39 -34.61 3.78 -35.10
N PRO A 40 -34.71 2.90 -34.09
CA PRO A 40 -35.92 2.11 -33.79
C PRO A 40 -36.84 2.75 -32.71
N PRO A 41 -38.11 2.31 -32.60
CA PRO A 41 -39.15 2.99 -31.82
C PRO A 41 -39.19 2.64 -30.32
N GLY A 42 -39.88 3.49 -29.55
CA GLY A 42 -40.01 3.37 -28.10
C GLY A 42 -40.95 2.25 -27.63
N THR A 43 -40.75 1.82 -26.37
CA THR A 43 -41.58 0.83 -25.67
C THR A 43 -42.26 1.43 -24.43
N THR A 44 -43.48 0.97 -24.17
CA THR A 44 -44.42 1.53 -23.20
C THR A 44 -44.27 0.94 -21.79
N ARG A 45 -44.66 1.73 -20.79
CA ARG A 45 -44.71 1.33 -19.37
C ARG A 45 -45.88 0.35 -19.12
N THR A 46 -45.68 -0.62 -18.24
CA THR A 46 -46.76 -1.20 -17.43
C THR A 46 -46.35 -1.28 -15.96
N ARG A 47 -47.33 -1.10 -15.06
CA ARG A 47 -47.18 -1.24 -13.60
C ARG A 47 -47.75 -2.58 -13.16
N GLY A 48 -47.18 -3.15 -12.10
CA GLY A 48 -47.81 -4.21 -11.30
C GLY A 48 -47.48 -3.99 -9.82
N THR A 49 -48.51 -3.90 -8.96
CA THR A 49 -48.41 -3.66 -7.51
C THR A 49 -48.99 -4.83 -6.71
N THR A 50 -48.89 -4.77 -5.37
CA THR A 50 -49.38 -5.70 -4.29
C THR A 50 -48.32 -6.70 -3.77
N GLY A 51 -48.24 -7.01 -2.46
CA GLY A 51 -48.86 -6.34 -1.29
C GLY A 51 -48.91 -7.15 0.02
N GLY A 52 -47.93 -6.95 0.94
CA GLY A 52 -47.99 -7.27 2.40
C GLY A 52 -47.87 -8.74 2.83
N PRO A 53 -47.84 -9.06 4.15
CA PRO A 53 -47.64 -8.22 5.35
C PRO A 53 -46.50 -8.71 6.30
N PRO A 54 -46.15 -8.01 7.40
CA PRO A 54 -45.05 -8.36 8.32
C PRO A 54 -45.48 -9.04 9.64
N THR A 55 -44.58 -9.75 10.30
CA THR A 55 -44.68 -10.14 11.73
C THR A 55 -43.35 -9.96 12.47
N ALA A 56 -43.40 -9.87 13.80
CA ALA A 56 -42.43 -9.12 14.61
C ALA A 56 -41.41 -9.95 15.42
N ARG A 57 -40.33 -9.25 15.80
CA ARG A 57 -39.32 -9.53 16.85
C ARG A 57 -39.70 -10.56 17.92
N LEU A 58 -38.68 -11.31 18.36
CA LEU A 58 -38.31 -11.39 19.79
C LEU A 58 -36.79 -11.61 19.95
N VAL A 59 -36.21 -11.10 21.04
CA VAL A 59 -34.80 -11.24 21.43
C VAL A 59 -34.77 -11.81 22.85
N PRO A 60 -33.81 -12.68 23.17
CA PRO A 60 -33.18 -12.60 24.48
C PRO A 60 -31.64 -12.63 24.43
N VAL A 61 -31.02 -12.12 25.49
CA VAL A 61 -29.57 -11.91 25.64
C VAL A 61 -29.03 -12.83 26.73
N ARG A 62 -27.92 -13.55 26.48
CA ARG A 62 -26.70 -13.60 27.34
C ARG A 62 -25.72 -14.74 26.99
N GLY A 63 -24.50 -14.33 26.63
CA GLY A 63 -23.23 -14.79 27.22
C GLY A 63 -22.91 -16.29 27.33
N SER A 64 -22.03 -16.76 26.44
CA SER A 64 -20.83 -17.54 26.81
C SER A 64 -19.82 -17.53 25.67
N GLY A 65 -18.54 -17.33 25.97
CA GLY A 65 -17.49 -17.38 24.96
C GLY A 65 -17.21 -18.81 24.52
N ARG A 66 -17.14 -19.04 23.21
CA ARG A 66 -16.46 -20.19 22.60
C ARG A 66 -16.00 -19.81 21.20
N THR A 67 -14.74 -20.13 20.90
CA THR A 67 -14.19 -20.12 19.55
C THR A 67 -15.06 -20.98 18.64
N GLY A 68 -15.57 -20.36 17.57
CA GLY A 68 -16.53 -20.98 16.66
C GLY A 68 -16.15 -20.71 15.21
N SER A 69 -15.28 -21.55 14.67
CA SER A 69 -15.02 -21.69 13.24
C SER A 69 -16.28 -22.18 12.53
N GLY A 70 -17.18 -21.25 12.20
CA GLY A 70 -18.48 -21.48 11.57
C GLY A 70 -18.40 -21.67 10.06
N ALA A 71 -17.64 -22.66 9.60
CA ALA A 71 -17.75 -23.13 8.22
C ALA A 71 -19.03 -23.97 8.09
N SER A 72 -20.08 -23.42 7.47
CA SER A 72 -21.32 -24.15 7.19
C SER A 72 -21.78 -24.00 5.74
N GLY A 73 -21.42 -24.98 4.92
CA GLY A 73 -22.33 -25.55 3.92
C GLY A 73 -22.77 -24.66 2.76
N GLY A 74 -21.82 -24.05 2.03
CA GLY A 74 -22.03 -23.59 0.66
C GLY A 74 -21.05 -24.27 -0.28
N THR A 75 -21.53 -25.13 -1.19
CA THR A 75 -20.68 -25.77 -2.20
C THR A 75 -20.00 -24.72 -3.08
N GLY A 76 -18.69 -24.84 -3.27
CA GLY A 76 -17.85 -23.74 -3.75
C GLY A 76 -18.18 -23.25 -5.16
N ARG A 77 -18.78 -22.06 -5.26
CA ARG A 77 -18.73 -21.24 -6.48
C ARG A 77 -17.34 -20.61 -6.57
N GLY A 78 -16.71 -20.70 -7.74
CA GLY A 78 -15.45 -19.99 -7.99
C GLY A 78 -15.72 -18.49 -7.90
N ARG A 79 -14.77 -17.72 -7.38
CA ARG A 79 -14.93 -16.27 -7.33
C ARG A 79 -13.60 -15.58 -7.60
N LEU A 80 -13.27 -15.51 -8.89
CA LEU A 80 -12.33 -14.56 -9.46
C LEU A 80 -12.46 -13.21 -8.74
N GLY A 81 -11.39 -12.82 -8.05
CA GLY A 81 -11.34 -11.62 -7.21
C GLY A 81 -11.38 -11.86 -5.71
N ALA A 82 -11.11 -13.10 -5.23
CA ALA A 82 -10.94 -13.45 -3.82
C ALA A 82 -12.12 -13.04 -2.90
N GLY A 83 -13.33 -12.93 -3.47
CA GLY A 83 -14.52 -12.38 -2.77
C GLY A 83 -14.49 -10.87 -2.52
N VAL A 84 -13.41 -10.17 -2.88
CA VAL A 84 -13.23 -8.71 -2.76
C VAL A 84 -13.80 -7.98 -3.98
N LEU A 85 -13.56 -8.54 -5.17
CA LEU A 85 -14.03 -8.03 -6.47
C LEU A 85 -15.00 -9.02 -7.12
N SER A 86 -15.90 -8.52 -7.97
CA SER A 86 -16.72 -9.34 -8.87
C SER A 86 -16.25 -9.15 -10.30
N VAL A 87 -15.56 -10.14 -10.87
CA VAL A 87 -15.19 -10.15 -12.29
C VAL A 87 -16.40 -10.59 -13.13
N PRO A 88 -16.73 -9.94 -14.27
CA PRO A 88 -17.81 -10.40 -15.15
C PRO A 88 -17.53 -11.82 -15.67
N PRO A 89 -18.51 -12.75 -15.60
CA PRO A 89 -18.29 -14.12 -16.03
C PRO A 89 -18.20 -14.22 -17.55
N VAL A 90 -17.32 -15.08 -18.05
CA VAL A 90 -17.22 -15.40 -19.48
C VAL A 90 -18.10 -16.63 -19.76
N PRO A 91 -19.18 -16.52 -20.55
CA PRO A 91 -20.05 -17.67 -20.84
C PRO A 91 -19.27 -18.79 -21.54
N ARG A 92 -19.58 -20.05 -21.21
CA ARG A 92 -19.09 -21.21 -21.96
C ARG A 92 -19.85 -21.33 -23.29
N PRO A 93 -19.23 -21.11 -24.45
CA PRO A 93 -19.90 -21.33 -25.74
C PRO A 93 -20.11 -22.83 -25.99
N ASP A 94 -21.01 -23.16 -26.93
CA ASP A 94 -21.07 -24.50 -27.53
C ASP A 94 -19.67 -24.86 -28.07
N PRO A 95 -19.05 -25.97 -27.64
CA PRO A 95 -17.76 -26.42 -28.15
C PRO A 95 -17.70 -26.47 -29.68
N ARG A 96 -18.79 -26.85 -30.37
CA ARG A 96 -18.84 -26.88 -31.84
C ARG A 96 -18.70 -25.49 -32.47
N ALA A 97 -19.21 -24.45 -31.82
CA ALA A 97 -19.10 -23.08 -32.28
C ALA A 97 -17.67 -22.50 -32.15
N ALA A 98 -16.78 -23.16 -31.39
CA ALA A 98 -15.38 -22.79 -31.29
C ALA A 98 -14.50 -23.29 -32.46
N VAL A 99 -15.02 -24.16 -33.33
CA VAL A 99 -14.32 -24.69 -34.52
C VAL A 99 -14.49 -23.71 -35.69
N PRO A 100 -13.42 -23.08 -36.22
CA PRO A 100 -13.53 -22.22 -37.39
C PRO A 100 -13.88 -23.01 -38.66
N ALA A 101 -14.70 -22.43 -39.53
CA ALA A 101 -15.13 -23.07 -40.78
C ALA A 101 -14.00 -23.31 -41.79
N ASP A 102 -12.93 -22.49 -41.75
CA ASP A 102 -11.76 -22.61 -42.63
C ASP A 102 -10.47 -22.41 -41.81
N PRO A 103 -9.93 -23.48 -41.20
CA PRO A 103 -8.76 -23.38 -40.34
C PRO A 103 -7.48 -23.16 -41.15
N ARG A 104 -6.98 -21.91 -41.14
CA ARG A 104 -5.72 -21.52 -41.77
C ARG A 104 -4.82 -20.72 -40.83
N VAL A 105 -3.51 -20.96 -40.91
CA VAL A 105 -2.51 -20.09 -40.26
C VAL A 105 -2.26 -18.86 -41.12
N PRO A 106 -2.50 -17.63 -40.64
CA PRO A 106 -2.19 -16.39 -41.36
C PRO A 106 -0.71 -16.29 -41.71
N GLU A 107 -0.35 -15.71 -42.86
CA GLU A 107 1.06 -15.65 -43.31
C GLU A 107 1.99 -15.01 -42.28
N GLY A 108 1.58 -13.91 -41.64
CA GLY A 108 2.35 -13.25 -40.59
C GLY A 108 2.73 -14.16 -39.42
N LYS A 109 1.96 -15.23 -39.15
CA LYS A 109 2.17 -16.16 -38.02
C LYS A 109 2.94 -17.43 -38.37
N ARG A 110 3.45 -17.54 -39.61
CA ARG A 110 4.17 -18.74 -40.09
C ARG A 110 5.66 -18.62 -39.81
N TYR A 111 6.19 -19.34 -38.84
CA TYR A 111 7.63 -19.33 -38.50
C TYR A 111 8.20 -20.74 -38.50
N CYS A 112 9.50 -20.86 -38.78
CA CYS A 112 10.17 -22.16 -38.76
C CYS A 112 10.42 -22.59 -37.32
N GLY A 113 9.75 -23.66 -36.84
CA GLY A 113 9.89 -24.18 -35.48
C GLY A 113 11.27 -24.75 -35.07
N ARG A 114 12.34 -24.45 -35.82
CA ARG A 114 13.74 -24.74 -35.46
C ARG A 114 14.63 -23.50 -35.39
N CYS A 115 14.33 -22.44 -36.15
CA CYS A 115 15.21 -21.27 -36.27
C CYS A 115 14.47 -19.93 -36.35
N ASP A 116 13.15 -19.94 -36.11
CA ASP A 116 12.22 -18.79 -36.10
C ASP A 116 12.26 -17.88 -37.33
N ALA A 117 12.85 -18.34 -38.43
CA ALA A 117 12.84 -17.61 -39.69
C ALA A 117 11.41 -17.56 -40.26
N PRO A 118 10.97 -16.43 -40.85
CA PRO A 118 9.72 -16.34 -41.60
C PRO A 118 9.67 -17.38 -42.73
N VAL A 119 8.62 -18.19 -42.77
CA VAL A 119 8.41 -19.23 -43.80
C VAL A 119 7.00 -19.17 -44.38
N GLY A 120 6.80 -19.67 -45.60
CA GLY A 120 5.49 -19.68 -46.22
C GLY A 120 4.85 -18.30 -46.37
N ARG A 121 5.67 -17.27 -46.59
CA ARG A 121 5.27 -15.91 -47.01
C ARG A 121 5.00 -15.87 -48.51
N SER A 122 4.12 -14.98 -48.93
CA SER A 122 3.87 -14.61 -50.32
C SER A 122 5.11 -13.98 -50.98
N LEU A 123 5.19 -14.11 -52.32
CA LEU A 123 6.31 -13.60 -53.12
C LEU A 123 5.79 -13.08 -54.47
N GLY A 124 5.56 -11.76 -54.52
CA GLY A 124 4.76 -11.14 -55.59
C GLY A 124 3.32 -11.68 -55.53
N ASP A 125 2.73 -11.95 -56.69
CA ASP A 125 1.35 -12.47 -56.79
C ASP A 125 1.18 -13.95 -56.36
N ARG A 126 2.27 -14.60 -55.91
CA ARG A 126 2.21 -16.00 -55.46
C ARG A 126 1.89 -16.06 -53.96
N PRO A 127 0.77 -16.66 -53.54
CA PRO A 127 0.42 -16.79 -52.13
C PRO A 127 1.43 -17.65 -51.39
N GLY A 128 1.63 -17.36 -50.11
CA GLY A 128 2.55 -18.08 -49.26
C GLY A 128 2.14 -19.53 -49.06
N ARG A 129 3.08 -20.45 -49.32
CA ARG A 129 2.82 -21.89 -49.20
C ARG A 129 2.57 -22.29 -47.74
N THR A 130 1.51 -23.06 -47.50
CA THR A 130 1.22 -23.67 -46.20
C THR A 130 2.19 -24.80 -45.84
N GLU A 131 2.88 -25.38 -46.81
CA GLU A 131 3.83 -26.48 -46.61
C GLU A 131 5.11 -26.27 -47.42
N GLY A 132 6.24 -26.79 -46.94
CA GLY A 132 7.53 -26.68 -47.63
C GLY A 132 8.72 -27.01 -46.74
N ARG A 133 9.88 -26.42 -47.09
CA ARG A 133 11.09 -26.42 -46.28
C ARG A 133 11.54 -24.99 -46.02
N CYS A 134 12.04 -24.73 -44.81
CA CYS A 134 12.62 -23.45 -44.46
C CYS A 134 13.82 -23.15 -45.35
N THR A 135 13.85 -21.97 -45.97
CA THR A 135 14.95 -21.51 -46.83
C THR A 135 16.23 -21.21 -46.05
N ALA A 136 16.13 -20.92 -44.74
CA ALA A 136 17.28 -20.63 -43.88
C ALA A 136 17.97 -21.89 -43.34
N CYS A 137 17.23 -22.94 -42.97
CA CYS A 137 17.79 -24.12 -42.29
C CYS A 137 17.37 -25.49 -42.86
N GLY A 138 16.59 -25.54 -43.95
CA GLY A 138 16.17 -26.78 -44.63
C GLY A 138 15.09 -27.61 -43.91
N THR A 139 14.76 -27.29 -42.66
CA THR A 139 13.75 -27.97 -41.84
C THR A 139 12.38 -27.94 -42.54
N PRO A 140 11.67 -29.09 -42.65
CA PRO A 140 10.31 -29.10 -43.20
C PRO A 140 9.35 -28.30 -42.31
N TYR A 141 8.31 -27.73 -42.91
CA TYR A 141 7.21 -27.12 -42.19
C TYR A 141 5.88 -27.49 -42.86
N SER A 142 4.84 -27.70 -42.05
CA SER A 142 3.45 -27.75 -42.49
C SER A 142 2.59 -26.93 -41.53
N PHE A 143 1.74 -26.09 -42.12
CA PHE A 143 0.68 -25.35 -41.44
C PHE A 143 -0.70 -25.93 -41.81
N ALA A 144 -0.77 -27.08 -42.47
CA ALA A 144 -2.01 -27.77 -42.79
C ALA A 144 -2.48 -28.64 -41.60
N PRO A 145 -3.80 -28.78 -41.35
CA PRO A 145 -4.29 -29.71 -40.35
C PRO A 145 -3.91 -31.17 -40.65
N LYS A 146 -3.12 -31.80 -39.76
CA LYS A 146 -2.89 -33.26 -39.76
C LYS A 146 -4.23 -34.01 -39.65
N LEU A 147 -4.99 -33.79 -38.58
CA LEU A 147 -6.33 -34.38 -38.41
C LEU A 147 -7.45 -33.58 -39.10
N ARG A 148 -8.50 -34.25 -39.56
CA ARG A 148 -9.71 -33.69 -40.19
C ARG A 148 -10.98 -34.04 -39.39
N PRO A 149 -12.07 -33.27 -39.54
CA PRO A 149 -13.37 -33.65 -38.99
C PRO A 149 -13.79 -35.06 -39.43
N GLY A 150 -14.20 -35.90 -38.48
CA GLY A 150 -14.56 -37.31 -38.69
C GLY A 150 -13.40 -38.31 -38.54
N ASP A 151 -12.14 -37.87 -38.46
CA ASP A 151 -11.02 -38.76 -38.13
C ASP A 151 -11.20 -39.28 -36.69
N VAL A 152 -10.96 -40.58 -36.44
CA VAL A 152 -11.06 -41.19 -35.10
C VAL A 152 -9.68 -41.56 -34.57
N VAL A 153 -9.16 -40.74 -33.66
CA VAL A 153 -7.85 -40.92 -33.02
C VAL A 153 -7.95 -42.03 -31.97
N HIS A 154 -7.00 -42.97 -32.00
CA HIS A 154 -6.91 -44.12 -31.09
C HIS A 154 -8.21 -44.96 -30.98
N GLY A 155 -9.08 -44.94 -32.00
CA GLY A 155 -10.39 -45.61 -31.97
C GLY A 155 -11.41 -45.01 -30.98
N GLN A 156 -11.07 -43.93 -30.28
CA GLN A 156 -11.83 -43.37 -29.15
C GLN A 156 -12.27 -41.92 -29.38
N TYR A 157 -11.39 -41.08 -29.94
CA TYR A 157 -11.61 -39.63 -30.01
C TYR A 157 -11.99 -39.21 -31.43
N GLU A 158 -13.26 -38.88 -31.65
CA GLU A 158 -13.76 -38.40 -32.93
C GLU A 158 -13.49 -36.90 -33.08
N VAL A 159 -12.65 -36.53 -34.04
CA VAL A 159 -12.26 -35.14 -34.30
C VAL A 159 -13.44 -34.36 -34.88
N ALA A 160 -13.80 -33.25 -34.24
CA ALA A 160 -14.79 -32.30 -34.73
C ALA A 160 -14.17 -31.20 -35.61
N GLY A 161 -12.90 -30.84 -35.36
CA GLY A 161 -12.15 -29.90 -36.17
C GLY A 161 -10.99 -29.23 -35.42
N CYS A 162 -10.42 -28.20 -36.03
CA CYS A 162 -9.35 -27.41 -35.41
C CYS A 162 -9.93 -26.30 -34.52
N LEU A 163 -9.27 -25.99 -33.41
CA LEU A 163 -9.58 -24.84 -32.55
C LEU A 163 -8.57 -23.70 -32.76
N ALA A 164 -7.27 -24.04 -32.76
CA ALA A 164 -6.18 -23.07 -32.81
C ALA A 164 -4.91 -23.71 -33.38
N HIS A 165 -3.90 -22.88 -33.67
CA HIS A 165 -2.56 -23.31 -34.06
C HIS A 165 -1.53 -22.61 -33.14
N GLY A 166 -0.62 -23.38 -32.55
CA GLY A 166 0.44 -22.89 -31.65
C GLY A 166 1.83 -23.40 -32.06
N GLY A 167 2.81 -23.29 -31.16
CA GLY A 167 4.20 -23.69 -31.41
C GLY A 167 4.39 -25.19 -31.67
N LEU A 168 3.51 -26.04 -31.14
CA LEU A 168 3.48 -27.49 -31.37
C LEU A 168 2.48 -27.90 -32.47
N GLY A 169 2.08 -26.96 -33.34
CA GLY A 169 1.14 -27.20 -34.43
C GLY A 169 -0.32 -27.00 -34.04
N TRP A 170 -1.20 -27.75 -34.70
CA TRP A 170 -2.65 -27.64 -34.55
C TRP A 170 -3.18 -28.23 -33.24
N ILE A 171 -4.20 -27.56 -32.69
CA ILE A 171 -4.99 -27.97 -31.53
C ILE A 171 -6.39 -28.31 -32.03
N TYR A 172 -6.88 -29.49 -31.68
CA TYR A 172 -8.12 -30.06 -32.21
C TYR A 172 -9.19 -30.22 -31.14
N LEU A 173 -10.45 -30.02 -31.50
CA LEU A 173 -11.60 -30.44 -30.70
C LEU A 173 -12.01 -31.85 -31.10
N ALA A 174 -12.33 -32.70 -30.11
CA ALA A 174 -12.89 -34.02 -30.35
C ALA A 174 -13.94 -34.42 -29.29
N VAL A 175 -14.69 -35.47 -29.61
CA VAL A 175 -15.61 -36.17 -28.71
C VAL A 175 -14.96 -37.47 -28.24
N ASP A 176 -14.86 -37.65 -26.92
CA ASP A 176 -14.41 -38.89 -26.28
C ASP A 176 -15.58 -39.88 -26.19
N ARG A 177 -15.71 -40.74 -27.21
CA ARG A 177 -16.82 -41.69 -27.36
C ARG A 177 -16.83 -42.79 -26.28
N ALA A 178 -15.76 -42.96 -25.51
CA ALA A 178 -15.71 -43.94 -24.42
C ALA A 178 -16.23 -43.37 -23.09
N VAL A 179 -16.32 -42.04 -22.95
CA VAL A 179 -16.66 -41.37 -21.68
C VAL A 179 -17.77 -40.32 -21.91
N SER A 180 -19.00 -40.80 -22.05
CA SER A 180 -20.23 -40.00 -22.10
C SER A 180 -20.23 -38.90 -23.17
N ASP A 181 -19.59 -39.15 -24.32
CA ASP A 181 -19.43 -38.20 -25.44
C ASP A 181 -18.93 -36.81 -25.00
N ARG A 182 -18.05 -36.77 -24.00
CA ARG A 182 -17.50 -35.51 -23.47
C ARG A 182 -16.56 -34.85 -24.48
N TRP A 183 -16.54 -33.53 -24.47
CA TRP A 183 -15.63 -32.74 -25.29
C TRP A 183 -14.22 -32.73 -24.71
N VAL A 184 -13.24 -33.05 -25.55
CA VAL A 184 -11.81 -33.07 -25.24
C VAL A 184 -11.02 -32.28 -26.29
N VAL A 185 -9.80 -31.90 -25.92
CA VAL A 185 -8.84 -31.24 -26.81
C VAL A 185 -7.67 -32.19 -27.07
N LEU A 186 -7.24 -32.29 -28.32
CA LEU A 186 -6.01 -32.99 -28.71
C LEU A 186 -4.97 -31.96 -29.14
N LYS A 187 -3.75 -32.09 -28.60
CA LYS A 187 -2.59 -31.29 -28.97
C LYS A 187 -1.44 -32.21 -29.34
N GLY A 188 -0.81 -31.96 -30.49
CA GLY A 188 0.35 -32.75 -30.92
C GLY A 188 1.51 -32.65 -29.95
N LEU A 189 2.16 -33.79 -29.69
CA LEU A 189 3.53 -33.84 -29.18
C LEU A 189 4.50 -33.52 -30.33
N LEU A 190 5.75 -33.18 -30.01
CA LEU A 190 6.76 -32.82 -31.02
C LEU A 190 6.94 -33.97 -32.03
N ASP A 191 7.11 -33.59 -33.30
CA ASP A 191 7.27 -34.50 -34.44
C ASP A 191 8.65 -35.16 -34.39
N THR A 192 8.78 -36.25 -33.61
CA THR A 192 10.07 -36.96 -33.43
C THR A 192 10.43 -37.83 -34.64
N GLY A 193 9.45 -38.27 -35.43
CA GLY A 193 9.62 -39.24 -36.52
C GLY A 193 10.07 -40.65 -36.08
N ASP A 194 10.36 -40.81 -34.79
CA ASP A 194 10.93 -41.99 -34.15
C ASP A 194 9.99 -42.45 -33.02
N PRO A 195 9.45 -43.69 -33.09
CA PRO A 195 8.58 -44.25 -32.05
C PRO A 195 9.25 -44.35 -30.67
N ASP A 196 10.55 -44.62 -30.59
CA ASP A 196 11.22 -44.77 -29.28
C ASP A 196 11.38 -43.41 -28.60
N ALA A 197 11.72 -42.37 -29.36
CA ALA A 197 11.72 -40.99 -28.89
C ALA A 197 10.31 -40.49 -28.49
N LEU A 198 9.26 -40.93 -29.19
CA LEU A 198 7.88 -40.61 -28.80
C LEU A 198 7.49 -41.31 -27.49
N ALA A 199 7.81 -42.60 -27.35
CA ALA A 199 7.55 -43.37 -26.13
C ALA A 199 8.30 -42.79 -24.92
N ALA A 200 9.54 -42.33 -25.11
CA ALA A 200 10.30 -41.60 -24.09
C ALA A 200 9.62 -40.27 -23.72
N ALA A 201 9.26 -39.43 -24.70
CA ALA A 201 8.60 -38.15 -24.45
C ALA A 201 7.22 -38.29 -23.76
N VAL A 202 6.48 -39.39 -24.04
CA VAL A 202 5.25 -39.73 -23.31
C VAL A 202 5.58 -40.18 -21.89
N ALA A 203 6.58 -41.04 -21.69
CA ALA A 203 6.99 -41.52 -20.37
C ALA A 203 7.44 -40.38 -19.44
N GLU A 204 8.24 -39.45 -19.96
CA GLU A 204 8.68 -38.23 -19.25
C GLU A 204 7.52 -37.31 -18.85
N ARG A 205 6.40 -37.36 -19.56
CA ARG A 205 5.23 -36.48 -19.35
C ARG A 205 4.08 -37.14 -18.57
N ARG A 206 4.18 -38.42 -18.19
CA ARG A 206 3.11 -39.14 -17.46
C ARG A 206 2.67 -38.46 -16.16
N PHE A 207 3.60 -37.84 -15.43
CA PHE A 207 3.31 -37.14 -14.17
C PHE A 207 2.28 -36.01 -14.34
N LEU A 208 2.14 -35.44 -15.55
CA LEU A 208 1.15 -34.39 -15.82
C LEU A 208 -0.30 -34.88 -15.74
N ALA A 209 -0.54 -36.19 -15.87
CA ALA A 209 -1.86 -36.79 -15.69
C ALA A 209 -2.27 -36.95 -14.21
N GLU A 210 -1.32 -36.84 -13.28
CA GLU A 210 -1.55 -36.90 -11.82
C GLU A 210 -1.92 -35.52 -11.24
N ILE A 211 -1.82 -34.45 -12.03
CA ILE A 211 -2.12 -33.07 -11.61
C ILE A 211 -3.65 -32.86 -11.64
N GLU A 212 -4.25 -32.72 -10.46
CA GLU A 212 -5.66 -32.36 -10.29
C GLU A 212 -5.80 -31.07 -9.48
N HIS A 213 -6.11 -29.97 -10.17
CA HIS A 213 -6.38 -28.67 -9.57
C HIS A 213 -7.50 -27.94 -10.34
N PRO A 214 -8.46 -27.25 -9.68
CA PRO A 214 -9.55 -26.54 -10.36
C PRO A 214 -9.08 -25.53 -11.41
N ASN A 215 -7.97 -24.84 -11.15
CA ASN A 215 -7.40 -23.80 -12.01
C ASN A 215 -6.34 -24.32 -13.00
N ILE A 216 -6.19 -25.64 -13.15
CA ILE A 216 -5.32 -26.27 -14.15
C ILE A 216 -6.18 -27.12 -15.09
N VAL A 217 -5.79 -27.21 -16.36
CA VAL A 217 -6.40 -28.12 -17.34
C VAL A 217 -6.10 -29.57 -16.97
N ARG A 218 -7.13 -30.43 -16.94
CA ARG A 218 -6.90 -31.86 -16.69
C ARG A 218 -6.33 -32.53 -17.95
N ILE A 219 -5.21 -33.24 -17.83
CA ILE A 219 -4.80 -34.22 -18.85
C ILE A 219 -5.55 -35.52 -18.58
N TYR A 220 -6.14 -36.11 -19.62
CA TYR A 220 -6.87 -37.37 -19.54
C TYR A 220 -6.08 -38.55 -20.07
N ASN A 221 -5.30 -38.37 -21.14
CA ASN A 221 -4.59 -39.47 -21.79
C ASN A 221 -3.44 -38.97 -22.67
N PHE A 222 -2.54 -39.88 -23.02
CA PHE A 222 -1.54 -39.71 -24.08
C PHE A 222 -1.78 -40.82 -25.10
N VAL A 223 -2.02 -40.47 -26.36
CA VAL A 223 -2.37 -41.44 -27.41
C VAL A 223 -1.56 -41.25 -28.67
N GLU A 224 -1.36 -42.36 -29.37
CA GLU A 224 -0.70 -42.39 -30.67
C GLU A 224 -1.74 -42.60 -31.77
N HIS A 225 -1.54 -41.95 -32.91
CA HIS A 225 -2.35 -42.15 -34.11
C HIS A 225 -1.48 -42.12 -35.35
N ARG A 226 -1.63 -43.18 -36.16
CA ARG A 226 -1.00 -43.26 -37.47
C ARG A 226 -1.84 -42.48 -38.46
N ASP A 227 -1.33 -41.34 -38.96
CA ASP A 227 -2.00 -40.57 -40.02
C ASP A 227 -2.12 -41.46 -41.28
N PRO A 228 -3.34 -41.75 -41.76
CA PRO A 228 -3.55 -42.60 -42.94
C PRO A 228 -2.96 -42.04 -44.25
N ARG A 229 -2.62 -40.74 -44.29
CA ARG A 229 -2.20 -40.01 -45.49
C ARG A 229 -0.69 -39.93 -45.62
N SER A 230 0.01 -39.63 -44.52
CA SER A 230 1.48 -39.59 -44.47
C SER A 230 2.10 -40.93 -44.04
N GLY A 231 1.35 -41.79 -43.37
CA GLY A 231 1.84 -43.03 -42.75
C GLY A 231 2.69 -42.80 -41.49
N THR A 232 2.85 -41.56 -41.03
CA THR A 232 3.60 -41.23 -39.81
C THR A 232 2.81 -41.60 -38.55
N LEU A 233 3.52 -41.90 -37.45
CA LEU A 233 2.93 -42.15 -36.14
C LEU A 233 3.08 -40.88 -35.31
N ASP A 234 1.97 -40.17 -35.09
CA ASP A 234 1.92 -38.91 -34.36
C ASP A 234 1.38 -39.13 -32.94
N GLY A 235 2.03 -38.51 -31.96
CA GLY A 235 1.59 -38.51 -30.56
C GLY A 235 0.71 -37.31 -30.21
N TYR A 236 -0.31 -37.53 -29.39
CA TYR A 236 -1.26 -36.51 -28.94
C TYR A 236 -1.47 -36.55 -27.43
N ILE A 237 -1.44 -35.38 -26.80
CA ILE A 237 -1.99 -35.18 -25.45
C ILE A 237 -3.49 -34.97 -25.56
N VAL A 238 -4.28 -35.73 -24.80
CA VAL A 238 -5.73 -35.58 -24.67
C VAL A 238 -6.04 -34.87 -23.35
N MET A 239 -6.74 -33.74 -23.41
CA MET A 239 -7.01 -32.89 -22.24
C MET A 239 -8.42 -32.30 -22.23
N GLU A 240 -8.79 -31.69 -21.10
CA GLU A 240 -10.08 -31.02 -20.88
C GLU A 240 -10.34 -29.88 -21.89
N TYR A 241 -11.56 -29.85 -22.46
CA TYR A 241 -12.02 -28.69 -23.23
C TYR A 241 -12.46 -27.54 -22.30
N VAL A 242 -11.58 -26.54 -22.18
CA VAL A 242 -11.83 -25.28 -21.47
C VAL A 242 -12.52 -24.27 -22.41
N GLY A 243 -13.85 -24.26 -22.38
CA GLY A 243 -14.67 -23.35 -23.19
C GLY A 243 -14.81 -21.98 -22.53
N GLY A 244 -13.94 -21.04 -22.89
CA GLY A 244 -13.91 -19.68 -22.36
C GLY A 244 -13.13 -18.74 -23.27
N LYS A 245 -12.61 -17.63 -22.73
CA LYS A 245 -11.71 -16.71 -23.45
C LYS A 245 -10.34 -16.66 -22.80
N SER A 246 -9.28 -16.74 -23.60
CA SER A 246 -7.90 -16.46 -23.14
C SER A 246 -7.78 -15.02 -22.62
N LEU A 247 -6.86 -14.79 -21.67
CA LEU A 247 -6.56 -13.43 -21.22
C LEU A 247 -6.09 -12.54 -22.38
N ARG A 248 -5.43 -13.12 -23.40
CA ARG A 248 -5.12 -12.43 -24.66
C ARG A 248 -6.38 -11.97 -25.40
N GLN A 249 -7.37 -12.83 -25.60
CA GLN A 249 -8.64 -12.44 -26.25
C GLN A 249 -9.35 -11.35 -25.44
N ILE A 250 -9.43 -11.50 -24.12
CA ILE A 250 -10.04 -10.51 -23.22
C ILE A 250 -9.33 -9.15 -23.31
N ALA A 251 -8.00 -9.13 -23.39
CA ALA A 251 -7.23 -7.89 -23.55
C ALA A 251 -7.32 -7.30 -24.96
N ASN A 252 -7.42 -8.12 -26.01
CA ASN A 252 -7.48 -7.70 -27.41
C ASN A 252 -8.88 -7.24 -27.86
N GLU A 253 -9.94 -7.60 -27.13
CA GLU A 253 -11.31 -7.13 -27.40
C GLU A 253 -11.58 -5.72 -26.86
N ARG A 254 -10.66 -5.16 -26.07
CA ARG A 254 -10.82 -3.87 -25.38
C ARG A 254 -10.14 -2.73 -26.12
N TYR A 255 -10.96 -1.82 -26.63
CA TYR A 255 -10.52 -0.56 -27.21
C TYR A 255 -11.29 0.62 -26.64
N THR A 256 -10.61 1.76 -26.52
CA THR A 256 -11.22 3.05 -26.18
C THR A 256 -12.04 3.59 -27.37
N PRO A 257 -12.96 4.55 -27.16
CA PRO A 257 -13.74 5.14 -28.25
C PRO A 257 -12.90 5.84 -29.35
N ASP A 258 -11.67 6.27 -29.03
CA ASP A 258 -10.70 6.82 -29.98
C ASP A 258 -9.83 5.75 -30.68
N GLY A 259 -10.13 4.45 -30.49
CA GLY A 259 -9.50 3.34 -31.19
C GLY A 259 -8.13 2.93 -30.66
N ARG A 260 -7.77 3.33 -29.43
CA ARG A 260 -6.57 2.87 -28.74
C ARG A 260 -6.88 1.61 -27.93
N ARG A 261 -5.86 0.82 -27.60
CA ARG A 261 -6.00 -0.30 -26.66
C ARG A 261 -6.50 0.21 -25.30
N ASP A 262 -7.47 -0.47 -24.71
CA ASP A 262 -7.99 -0.20 -23.37
C ASP A 262 -7.52 -1.31 -22.41
N PRO A 263 -6.48 -1.07 -21.58
CA PRO A 263 -5.95 -2.06 -20.66
C PRO A 263 -6.99 -2.54 -19.63
N LEU A 264 -6.73 -3.69 -19.00
CA LEU A 264 -7.61 -4.22 -17.98
C LEU A 264 -7.51 -3.38 -16.69
N PRO A 265 -8.64 -3.14 -16.00
CA PRO A 265 -8.62 -2.56 -14.66
C PRO A 265 -7.71 -3.39 -13.74
N VAL A 266 -6.85 -2.72 -12.96
CA VAL A 266 -5.84 -3.37 -12.12
C VAL A 266 -6.45 -4.48 -11.26
N GLY A 267 -7.58 -4.23 -10.60
CA GLY A 267 -8.26 -5.24 -9.77
C GLY A 267 -8.68 -6.51 -10.54
N GLN A 268 -9.04 -6.40 -11.83
CA GLN A 268 -9.38 -7.55 -12.66
C GLN A 268 -8.13 -8.34 -13.07
N ALA A 269 -7.04 -7.66 -13.44
CA ALA A 269 -5.77 -8.33 -13.73
C ALA A 269 -5.19 -9.03 -12.48
N VAL A 270 -5.20 -8.33 -11.34
CA VAL A 270 -4.80 -8.84 -10.02
C VAL A 270 -5.63 -10.07 -9.63
N ALA A 271 -6.94 -10.09 -9.89
CA ALA A 271 -7.79 -11.25 -9.67
C ALA A 271 -7.36 -12.49 -10.47
N TYR A 272 -6.92 -12.33 -11.73
CA TYR A 272 -6.33 -13.42 -12.51
C TYR A 272 -4.96 -13.86 -11.95
N GLY A 273 -4.15 -12.90 -11.48
CA GLY A 273 -2.85 -13.19 -10.85
C GLY A 273 -2.97 -14.07 -9.60
N ILE A 274 -3.98 -13.81 -8.74
CA ILE A 274 -4.22 -14.61 -7.53
C ILE A 274 -4.57 -16.06 -7.88
N GLU A 275 -5.54 -16.30 -8.77
CA GLU A 275 -5.90 -17.68 -9.17
C GLU A 275 -4.78 -18.40 -9.94
N ALA A 276 -3.92 -17.68 -10.65
CA ALA A 276 -2.71 -18.24 -11.24
C ALA A 276 -1.68 -18.64 -10.18
N LEU A 277 -1.50 -17.83 -9.12
CA LEU A 277 -0.59 -18.14 -8.02
C LEU A 277 -1.09 -19.32 -7.17
N GLU A 278 -2.40 -19.48 -6.97
CA GLU A 278 -2.99 -20.68 -6.36
C GLU A 278 -2.64 -21.96 -7.15
N ALA A 279 -2.71 -21.89 -8.49
CA ALA A 279 -2.31 -22.99 -9.36
C ALA A 279 -0.79 -23.26 -9.31
N LEU A 280 0.03 -22.21 -9.27
CA LEU A 280 1.49 -22.34 -9.16
C LEU A 280 1.92 -22.91 -7.80
N ALA A 281 1.33 -22.48 -6.68
CA ALA A 281 1.53 -23.06 -5.35
C ALA A 281 1.26 -24.58 -5.33
N HIS A 282 0.19 -25.02 -5.99
CA HIS A 282 -0.13 -26.44 -6.12
C HIS A 282 0.94 -27.24 -6.89
N LEU A 283 1.60 -26.63 -7.89
CA LEU A 283 2.72 -27.24 -8.62
C LEU A 283 4.02 -27.20 -7.81
N HIS A 284 4.35 -26.05 -7.22
CA HIS A 284 5.57 -25.82 -6.44
C HIS A 284 5.64 -26.77 -5.23
N SER A 285 4.52 -26.98 -4.54
CA SER A 285 4.39 -27.96 -3.44
C SER A 285 4.58 -29.43 -3.86
N ARG A 286 4.60 -29.74 -5.16
CA ARG A 286 4.90 -31.06 -5.74
C ARG A 286 6.29 -31.12 -6.39
N GLY A 287 7.11 -30.07 -6.26
CA GLY A 287 8.41 -29.98 -6.94
C GLY A 287 8.28 -29.82 -8.45
N LEU A 288 7.20 -29.21 -8.94
CA LEU A 288 6.96 -28.89 -10.35
C LEU A 288 7.01 -27.37 -10.58
N LEU A 289 7.45 -26.95 -11.77
CA LEU A 289 7.51 -25.55 -12.23
C LEU A 289 6.67 -25.38 -13.49
N TYR A 290 6.03 -24.21 -13.67
CA TYR A 290 5.14 -23.95 -14.81
C TYR A 290 5.86 -23.42 -16.05
N CYS A 291 6.92 -22.62 -15.85
CA CYS A 291 7.89 -22.09 -16.83
C CYS A 291 7.37 -21.14 -17.93
N ASP A 292 6.09 -21.14 -18.30
CA ASP A 292 5.56 -20.32 -19.42
C ASP A 292 4.20 -19.66 -19.07
N PHE A 293 4.06 -19.02 -17.90
CA PHE A 293 2.83 -18.28 -17.59
C PHE A 293 2.77 -16.96 -18.37
N LYS A 294 1.68 -16.79 -19.13
CA LYS A 294 1.43 -15.65 -20.02
C LYS A 294 -0.04 -15.56 -20.42
N VAL A 295 -0.42 -14.45 -21.04
CA VAL A 295 -1.79 -14.15 -21.48
C VAL A 295 -2.42 -15.17 -22.44
N ASP A 296 -1.62 -15.94 -23.16
CA ASP A 296 -2.05 -17.04 -24.04
C ASP A 296 -2.48 -18.29 -23.27
N ASN A 297 -1.76 -18.60 -22.19
CA ASN A 297 -1.81 -19.91 -21.54
C ASN A 297 -2.81 -19.95 -20.37
N ALA A 298 -3.62 -18.91 -20.20
CA ALA A 298 -4.65 -18.80 -19.18
C ALA A 298 -5.99 -18.38 -19.82
N ILE A 299 -7.05 -19.16 -19.55
CA ILE A 299 -8.42 -18.94 -20.02
C ILE A 299 -9.33 -18.61 -18.84
N GLN A 300 -10.09 -17.51 -18.92
CA GLN A 300 -11.25 -17.33 -18.07
C GLN A 300 -12.43 -18.14 -18.62
N GLN A 301 -12.99 -18.99 -17.77
CA GLN A 301 -14.22 -19.73 -18.00
C GLN A 301 -15.17 -19.44 -16.83
N GLU A 302 -16.34 -18.88 -17.12
CA GLU A 302 -17.31 -18.44 -16.12
C GLU A 302 -16.63 -17.53 -15.07
N ASP A 303 -16.65 -17.91 -13.79
CA ASP A 303 -16.09 -17.20 -12.65
C ASP A 303 -14.72 -17.72 -12.17
N ARG A 304 -13.98 -18.44 -13.05
CA ARG A 304 -12.66 -19.03 -12.77
C ARG A 304 -11.63 -18.81 -13.89
N LEU A 305 -10.36 -18.85 -13.54
CA LEU A 305 -9.21 -18.95 -14.44
C LEU A 305 -8.72 -20.41 -14.53
N LYS A 306 -8.38 -20.88 -15.73
CA LYS A 306 -7.70 -22.16 -15.96
C LYS A 306 -6.42 -21.98 -16.76
N LEU A 307 -5.32 -22.56 -16.28
CA LEU A 307 -4.06 -22.69 -17.00
C LEU A 307 -4.15 -23.86 -17.99
N ILE A 308 -3.86 -23.61 -19.26
CA ILE A 308 -4.19 -24.53 -20.37
C ILE A 308 -3.00 -25.13 -21.13
N ASP A 309 -1.77 -24.68 -20.88
CA ASP A 309 -0.58 -25.25 -21.54
C ASP A 309 0.41 -25.81 -20.52
N LEU A 310 0.47 -27.13 -20.44
CA LEU A 310 1.40 -27.86 -19.59
C LEU A 310 2.66 -28.30 -20.35
N GLY A 311 2.86 -27.82 -21.59
CA GLY A 311 3.94 -28.27 -22.47
C GLY A 311 5.36 -27.93 -22.02
N ALA A 312 5.50 -26.91 -21.16
CA ALA A 312 6.74 -26.45 -20.53
C ALA A 312 6.85 -26.84 -19.04
N VAL A 313 5.83 -27.51 -18.47
CA VAL A 313 5.85 -27.93 -17.07
C VAL A 313 6.90 -29.01 -16.88
N ARG A 314 7.74 -28.84 -15.86
CA ARG A 314 8.86 -29.73 -15.55
C ARG A 314 9.07 -29.86 -14.05
N ARG A 315 9.91 -30.80 -13.63
CA ARG A 315 10.33 -30.94 -12.24
C ARG A 315 11.43 -29.93 -11.90
N VAL A 316 11.53 -29.54 -10.64
CA VAL A 316 12.59 -28.63 -10.13
C VAL A 316 13.99 -29.27 -10.27
N ASP A 317 14.09 -30.60 -10.21
CA ASP A 317 15.35 -31.36 -10.32
C ASP A 317 15.73 -31.73 -11.77
N ASP A 318 14.94 -31.32 -12.76
CA ASP A 318 15.23 -31.55 -14.18
C ASP A 318 16.24 -30.52 -14.72
N LEU A 319 17.45 -31.01 -15.01
CA LEU A 319 18.55 -30.23 -15.59
C LEU A 319 18.82 -30.55 -17.07
N THR A 320 18.08 -31.50 -17.65
CA THR A 320 18.39 -32.08 -18.98
C THR A 320 17.39 -31.71 -20.06
N SER A 321 16.11 -31.48 -19.73
CA SER A 321 15.11 -31.12 -20.73
C SER A 321 15.37 -29.74 -21.35
N PRO A 322 15.01 -29.53 -22.63
CA PRO A 322 15.02 -28.21 -23.24
C PRO A 322 14.17 -27.21 -22.46
N ILE A 323 14.74 -26.04 -22.18
CA ILE A 323 14.04 -24.96 -21.49
C ILE A 323 13.28 -24.12 -22.54
N PHE A 324 11.97 -24.06 -22.39
CA PHE A 324 11.10 -23.21 -23.20
C PHE A 324 10.70 -21.95 -22.42
N GLY A 325 10.49 -20.84 -23.12
CA GLY A 325 10.00 -19.61 -22.53
C GLY A 325 9.66 -18.56 -23.58
N THR A 326 8.85 -17.57 -23.19
CA THR A 326 8.41 -16.49 -24.08
C THR A 326 9.23 -15.22 -23.83
N PRO A 327 9.92 -14.65 -24.86
CA PRO A 327 10.64 -13.38 -24.74
C PRO A 327 9.77 -12.27 -24.16
N GLY A 328 10.32 -11.47 -23.25
CA GLY A 328 9.59 -10.41 -22.54
C GLY A 328 8.73 -10.87 -21.36
N CYS A 329 8.48 -12.18 -21.21
CA CYS A 329 7.85 -12.77 -20.01
C CYS A 329 8.83 -13.59 -19.18
N GLN A 330 9.75 -14.33 -19.81
CA GLN A 330 10.73 -15.18 -19.14
C GLN A 330 11.73 -14.38 -18.31
N ALA A 331 12.07 -14.89 -17.12
CA ALA A 331 13.06 -14.28 -16.24
C ALA A 331 14.49 -14.42 -16.80
N PRO A 332 15.35 -13.39 -16.66
CA PRO A 332 16.66 -13.35 -17.34
C PRO A 332 17.59 -14.49 -16.92
N GLU A 333 17.57 -14.87 -15.64
CA GLU A 333 18.45 -15.90 -15.08
C GLU A 333 18.16 -17.30 -15.66
N VAL A 334 16.97 -17.57 -16.19
CA VAL A 334 16.54 -18.91 -16.62
C VAL A 334 17.46 -19.51 -17.67
N THR A 335 18.09 -18.67 -18.50
CA THR A 335 19.06 -19.09 -19.53
C THR A 335 20.43 -19.50 -18.98
N THR A 336 20.72 -19.20 -17.71
CA THR A 336 22.04 -19.39 -17.07
C THR A 336 21.99 -20.25 -15.81
N ALA A 337 20.96 -20.09 -14.98
CA ALA A 337 20.73 -20.82 -13.74
C ALA A 337 19.60 -21.86 -13.84
N GLY A 338 18.83 -21.86 -14.94
CA GLY A 338 17.65 -22.70 -15.13
C GLY A 338 16.36 -22.15 -14.49
N PRO A 339 15.21 -22.78 -14.75
CA PRO A 339 13.93 -22.41 -14.13
C PRO A 339 13.91 -22.66 -12.63
N SER A 340 13.20 -21.81 -11.90
CA SER A 340 12.99 -21.88 -10.45
C SER A 340 11.61 -21.33 -10.06
N VAL A 341 11.20 -21.51 -8.80
CA VAL A 341 10.01 -20.86 -8.22
C VAL A 341 10.06 -19.35 -8.47
N ALA A 342 11.20 -18.70 -8.18
CA ALA A 342 11.40 -17.27 -8.38
C ALA A 342 11.26 -16.83 -9.86
N SER A 343 11.52 -17.72 -10.82
CA SER A 343 11.30 -17.45 -12.25
C SER A 343 9.83 -17.59 -12.67
N ASP A 344 9.06 -18.49 -12.06
CA ASP A 344 7.61 -18.56 -12.27
C ASP A 344 6.92 -17.28 -11.77
N LEU A 345 7.28 -16.81 -10.56
CA LEU A 345 6.71 -15.59 -9.97
C LEU A 345 7.02 -14.32 -10.80
N TYR A 346 8.20 -14.29 -11.42
CA TYR A 346 8.57 -13.26 -12.40
C TYR A 346 7.59 -13.26 -13.60
N THR A 347 7.29 -14.43 -14.18
CA THR A 347 6.34 -14.51 -15.32
C THR A 347 4.93 -14.05 -14.95
N VAL A 348 4.48 -14.24 -13.71
CA VAL A 348 3.21 -13.70 -13.19
C VAL A 348 3.22 -12.17 -13.22
N ALA A 349 4.25 -11.53 -12.65
CA ALA A 349 4.35 -10.07 -12.64
C ALA A 349 4.47 -9.46 -14.04
N ARG A 350 5.26 -10.07 -14.94
CA ARG A 350 5.33 -9.65 -16.36
C ARG A 350 3.96 -9.72 -17.04
N THR A 351 3.20 -10.78 -16.79
CA THR A 351 1.85 -10.94 -17.33
C THR A 351 0.88 -9.89 -16.76
N LEU A 352 0.95 -9.60 -15.46
CA LEU A 352 0.15 -8.53 -14.83
C LEU A 352 0.47 -7.14 -15.42
N ALA A 353 1.74 -6.84 -15.70
CA ALA A 353 2.14 -5.59 -16.36
C ALA A 353 1.53 -5.48 -17.77
N VAL A 354 1.65 -6.52 -18.60
CA VAL A 354 1.08 -6.58 -19.96
C VAL A 354 -0.45 -6.42 -19.97
N LEU A 355 -1.14 -6.89 -18.94
CA LEU A 355 -2.60 -6.77 -18.81
C LEU A 355 -3.05 -5.37 -18.37
N THR A 356 -2.28 -4.67 -17.53
CA THR A 356 -2.75 -3.47 -16.80
C THR A 356 -2.41 -2.13 -17.45
N PHE A 357 -1.44 -2.06 -18.36
CA PHE A 357 -1.16 -0.86 -19.15
C PHE A 357 -0.71 -1.21 -20.57
N ASP A 358 -0.54 -0.19 -21.42
CA ASP A 358 -0.01 -0.39 -22.77
C ASP A 358 1.52 -0.55 -22.74
N PHE A 359 1.96 -1.79 -22.51
CA PHE A 359 3.37 -2.11 -22.29
C PHE A 359 4.16 -2.21 -23.61
N GLN A 360 4.26 -1.09 -24.34
CA GLN A 360 5.01 -1.00 -25.59
C GLN A 360 6.48 -1.37 -25.38
N GLY A 361 7.01 -2.25 -26.24
CA GLY A 361 8.41 -2.71 -26.17
C GLY A 361 8.73 -3.71 -25.05
N TYR A 362 7.73 -4.36 -24.41
CA TYR A 362 7.96 -5.36 -23.35
C TYR A 362 8.77 -6.59 -23.79
N THR A 363 8.86 -6.86 -25.09
CA THR A 363 9.70 -7.93 -25.69
C THR A 363 11.05 -7.43 -26.21
N THR A 364 11.29 -6.13 -26.20
CA THR A 364 12.48 -5.49 -26.79
C THR A 364 13.18 -4.58 -25.79
N VAL A 365 12.86 -3.28 -25.75
CA VAL A 365 13.49 -2.27 -24.89
C VAL A 365 13.31 -2.61 -23.40
N PHE A 366 12.16 -3.19 -23.04
CA PHE A 366 11.81 -3.55 -21.68
C PHE A 366 11.78 -5.07 -21.46
N ALA A 367 12.59 -5.85 -22.20
CA ALA A 367 12.60 -7.31 -22.13
C ALA A 367 12.76 -7.87 -20.70
N HIS A 368 13.57 -7.20 -19.86
CA HIS A 368 13.85 -7.62 -18.48
C HIS A 368 13.65 -6.51 -17.43
N SER A 369 12.91 -5.45 -17.76
CA SER A 369 12.72 -4.28 -16.89
C SER A 369 11.30 -3.71 -17.01
N LEU A 370 10.89 -2.91 -16.03
CA LEU A 370 9.66 -2.12 -16.08
C LEU A 370 9.96 -0.68 -16.50
N PRO A 371 9.02 0.02 -17.16
CA PRO A 371 9.17 1.44 -17.49
C PRO A 371 9.08 2.32 -16.23
N ASP A 372 9.67 3.52 -16.31
CA ASP A 372 9.66 4.50 -15.22
C ASP A 372 8.22 4.87 -14.78
N PRO A 373 7.88 4.79 -13.48
CA PRO A 373 6.54 5.04 -12.98
C PRO A 373 6.03 6.45 -13.25
N ALA A 374 6.89 7.47 -13.41
CA ALA A 374 6.46 8.83 -13.77
C ALA A 374 5.62 8.84 -15.07
N HIS A 375 5.95 7.98 -16.02
CA HIS A 375 5.30 7.88 -17.33
C HIS A 375 4.08 6.96 -17.35
N ILE A 376 3.89 6.10 -16.33
CA ILE A 376 2.79 5.13 -16.26
C ILE A 376 1.78 5.55 -15.19
N GLU A 377 0.60 6.01 -15.62
CA GLU A 377 -0.46 6.46 -14.70
C GLU A 377 -0.86 5.38 -13.68
N VAL A 378 -0.93 4.12 -14.12
CA VAL A 378 -1.24 2.97 -13.25
C VAL A 378 -0.27 2.84 -12.08
N PHE A 379 1.03 3.05 -12.31
CA PHE A 379 2.05 2.96 -11.27
C PHE A 379 1.98 4.16 -10.30
N ARG A 380 1.70 5.37 -10.80
CA ARG A 380 1.46 6.55 -9.95
C ARG A 380 0.19 6.45 -9.11
N ARG A 381 -0.84 5.78 -9.63
CA ARG A 381 -2.15 5.61 -8.96
C ARG A 381 -2.15 4.47 -7.95
N HIS A 382 -1.38 3.41 -8.22
CA HIS A 382 -1.34 2.18 -7.44
C HIS A 382 0.12 1.80 -7.12
N GLU A 383 0.73 2.57 -6.22
CA GLU A 383 2.12 2.42 -5.80
C GLU A 383 2.42 1.00 -5.28
N SER A 384 1.54 0.44 -4.45
CA SER A 384 1.68 -0.92 -3.92
C SER A 384 1.68 -2.00 -5.01
N PHE A 385 0.84 -1.84 -6.04
CA PHE A 385 0.89 -2.70 -7.23
C PHE A 385 2.22 -2.56 -7.97
N HIS A 386 2.72 -1.35 -8.16
CA HIS A 386 4.02 -1.11 -8.78
C HIS A 386 5.20 -1.73 -7.98
N ARG A 387 5.24 -1.55 -6.66
CA ARG A 387 6.25 -2.17 -5.78
C ARG A 387 6.17 -3.71 -5.80
N LEU A 388 4.97 -4.28 -5.86
CA LEU A 388 4.79 -5.73 -6.04
C LEU A 388 5.36 -6.23 -7.37
N LEU A 389 5.11 -5.51 -8.48
CA LEU A 389 5.70 -5.85 -9.78
C LEU A 389 7.22 -5.71 -9.75
N LEU A 390 7.77 -4.68 -9.10
CA LEU A 390 9.23 -4.52 -8.93
C LEU A 390 9.83 -5.69 -8.15
N ARG A 391 9.32 -6.01 -6.95
CA ARG A 391 9.83 -7.13 -6.15
C ARG A 391 9.77 -8.45 -6.92
N ALA A 392 8.66 -8.75 -7.59
CA ALA A 392 8.55 -9.96 -8.39
C ALA A 392 9.42 -9.96 -9.66
N THR A 393 9.89 -8.80 -10.14
CA THR A 393 10.76 -8.68 -11.32
C THR A 393 12.20 -8.27 -11.01
N ASP A 394 12.63 -8.36 -9.75
CA ASP A 394 14.01 -8.04 -9.35
C ASP A 394 15.02 -8.89 -10.16
N PRO A 395 16.09 -8.30 -10.71
CA PRO A 395 17.14 -9.04 -11.40
C PRO A 395 17.79 -10.15 -10.55
N ASP A 396 17.83 -10.00 -9.23
CA ASP A 396 18.29 -11.00 -8.26
C ASP A 396 17.12 -11.89 -7.81
N PRO A 397 17.09 -13.19 -8.17
CA PRO A 397 16.00 -14.09 -7.81
C PRO A 397 15.81 -14.23 -6.30
N ALA A 398 16.84 -14.00 -5.48
CA ALA A 398 16.76 -14.11 -4.03
C ALA A 398 15.97 -12.95 -3.37
N ARG A 399 15.77 -11.84 -4.08
CA ARG A 399 15.02 -10.66 -3.58
C ARG A 399 13.52 -10.71 -3.89
N ARG A 400 13.11 -11.64 -4.74
CA ARG A 400 11.72 -11.84 -5.15
C ARG A 400 10.89 -12.41 -3.98
N PHE A 401 9.64 -12.72 -4.25
CA PHE A 401 8.81 -13.50 -3.32
C PHE A 401 9.38 -14.92 -3.20
N GLY A 402 9.44 -15.47 -1.98
CA GLY A 402 9.99 -16.79 -1.70
C GLY A 402 9.04 -17.94 -2.05
N SER A 403 7.74 -17.65 -2.19
CA SER A 403 6.69 -18.62 -2.55
C SER A 403 5.56 -17.97 -3.34
N ALA A 404 4.76 -18.79 -4.04
CA ALA A 404 3.56 -18.34 -4.72
C ALA A 404 2.48 -17.89 -3.73
N GLU A 405 2.42 -18.53 -2.56
CA GLU A 405 1.56 -18.20 -1.43
C GLU A 405 1.87 -16.80 -0.86
N GLU A 406 3.15 -16.49 -0.59
CA GLU A 406 3.57 -15.15 -0.14
C GLU A 406 3.20 -14.07 -1.17
N MET A 407 3.43 -14.34 -2.45
CA MET A 407 3.06 -13.41 -3.51
C MET A 407 1.54 -13.24 -3.61
N ALA A 408 0.75 -14.31 -3.42
CA ALA A 408 -0.72 -14.27 -3.47
C ALA A 408 -1.31 -13.49 -2.29
N ASP A 409 -0.77 -13.64 -1.08
CA ASP A 409 -1.16 -12.87 0.10
C ASP A 409 -0.94 -11.37 -0.11
N GLN A 410 0.27 -10.99 -0.54
CA GLN A 410 0.60 -9.59 -0.82
C GLN A 410 -0.21 -9.03 -1.99
N LEU A 411 -0.44 -9.81 -3.05
CA LEU A 411 -1.28 -9.43 -4.18
C LEU A 411 -2.77 -9.28 -3.78
N THR A 412 -3.23 -10.05 -2.79
CA THR A 412 -4.57 -9.90 -2.20
C THR A 412 -4.68 -8.64 -1.34
N GLY A 413 -3.61 -8.26 -0.61
CA GLY A 413 -3.51 -6.96 0.04
C GLY A 413 -3.65 -5.80 -0.96
N VAL A 414 -2.87 -5.84 -2.06
CA VAL A 414 -2.97 -4.88 -3.16
C VAL A 414 -4.38 -4.85 -3.79
N LEU A 415 -5.04 -6.01 -3.96
CA LEU A 415 -6.42 -6.06 -4.47
C LEU A 415 -7.40 -5.29 -3.58
N ARG A 416 -7.28 -5.43 -2.25
CA ARG A 416 -8.12 -4.73 -1.28
C ARG A 416 -7.96 -3.22 -1.39
N GLU A 417 -6.72 -2.73 -1.50
CA GLU A 417 -6.43 -1.30 -1.70
C GLU A 417 -7.01 -0.77 -3.01
N VAL A 418 -6.73 -1.45 -4.13
CA VAL A 418 -7.23 -1.07 -5.47
C VAL A 418 -8.76 -0.99 -5.48
N VAL A 419 -9.45 -1.99 -4.93
CA VAL A 419 -10.91 -2.00 -4.85
C VAL A 419 -11.44 -0.93 -3.89
N ALA A 420 -10.79 -0.72 -2.74
CA ALA A 420 -11.19 0.29 -1.76
C ALA A 420 -11.08 1.71 -2.34
N LEU A 421 -9.96 2.03 -3.00
CA LEU A 421 -9.74 3.31 -3.69
C LEU A 421 -10.74 3.55 -4.85
N THR A 422 -11.14 2.49 -5.57
CA THR A 422 -12.10 2.61 -6.69
C THR A 422 -13.55 2.66 -6.23
N THR A 423 -13.92 1.96 -5.16
CA THR A 423 -15.32 1.88 -4.68
C THR A 423 -15.60 2.79 -3.47
N ASN A 424 -14.60 3.49 -2.95
CA ASN A 424 -14.64 4.25 -1.70
C ASN A 424 -15.29 3.46 -0.54
N THR A 425 -15.01 2.17 -0.48
CA THR A 425 -15.60 1.21 0.46
C THR A 425 -14.48 0.33 1.05
N PRO A 426 -14.24 0.37 2.36
CA PRO A 426 -13.16 -0.39 3.01
C PRO A 426 -13.25 -1.89 2.74
N ARG A 427 -12.08 -2.52 2.63
CA ARG A 427 -11.88 -3.96 2.41
C ARG A 427 -10.97 -4.53 3.52
N PRO A 428 -11.42 -4.47 4.78
CA PRO A 428 -10.59 -4.79 5.94
C PRO A 428 -10.17 -6.25 5.99
N ALA A 429 -9.00 -6.52 6.58
CA ALA A 429 -8.51 -7.88 6.77
C ALA A 429 -7.45 -7.97 7.88
N LEU A 430 -7.34 -9.16 8.48
CA LEU A 430 -6.23 -9.47 9.38
C LEU A 430 -4.96 -9.69 8.56
N SER A 431 -3.86 -9.06 8.97
CA SER A 431 -2.53 -9.31 8.42
C SER A 431 -1.97 -10.63 8.92
N THR A 432 -1.29 -11.36 8.02
CA THR A 432 -0.53 -12.57 8.34
C THR A 432 0.87 -12.26 8.88
N LEU A 433 1.34 -11.01 8.76
CA LEU A 433 2.65 -10.55 9.19
C LEU A 433 2.62 -9.65 10.44
N PHE A 434 1.52 -8.91 10.67
CA PHE A 434 1.39 -7.96 11.77
C PHE A 434 0.12 -8.18 12.62
N GLY A 435 0.26 -8.00 13.93
CA GLY A 435 -0.86 -7.87 14.86
C GLY A 435 -1.61 -6.54 14.70
N PRO A 436 -2.80 -6.40 15.32
CA PRO A 436 -3.59 -5.18 15.28
C PRO A 436 -2.90 -4.01 16.00
N GLU A 437 -3.38 -2.78 15.76
CA GLU A 437 -2.89 -1.59 16.48
C GLU A 437 -3.07 -1.73 18.00
N PRO A 438 -2.01 -1.61 18.82
CA PRO A 438 -2.14 -1.71 20.27
C PRO A 438 -2.86 -0.52 20.91
N ARG A 439 -2.74 0.69 20.34
CA ARG A 439 -3.46 1.92 20.73
C ARG A 439 -3.25 3.02 19.68
N VAL A 440 -4.13 4.02 19.66
CA VAL A 440 -3.99 5.22 18.79
C VAL A 440 -3.07 6.27 19.43
N PRO A 441 -2.10 6.85 18.68
CA PRO A 441 -1.27 7.96 19.16
C PRO A 441 -2.04 9.29 19.12
N ASP A 442 -1.98 10.03 20.22
CA ASP A 442 -2.56 11.37 20.39
C ASP A 442 -4.00 11.54 19.84
N PRO A 443 -5.01 10.86 20.42
CA PRO A 443 -6.40 11.02 20.00
C PRO A 443 -6.98 12.41 20.30
N GLU A 444 -6.26 13.29 21.01
CA GLU A 444 -6.60 14.70 21.16
C GLU A 444 -5.99 15.57 20.04
N VAL A 445 -6.49 15.39 18.81
CA VAL A 445 -6.08 16.09 17.57
C VAL A 445 -5.92 17.60 17.76
N VAL A 446 -6.90 18.24 18.42
CA VAL A 446 -6.96 19.69 18.60
C VAL A 446 -6.57 20.05 20.03
N ALA A 447 -5.48 20.79 20.18
CA ALA A 447 -4.89 21.15 21.47
C ALA A 447 -5.90 21.88 22.36
N PRO A 448 -5.91 21.64 23.69
CA PRO A 448 -6.79 22.33 24.62
C PRO A 448 -6.69 23.86 24.48
N ARG A 449 -7.83 24.56 24.58
CA ARG A 449 -7.83 26.03 24.58
C ARG A 449 -7.09 26.50 25.84
N ALA A 450 -5.92 27.12 25.66
CA ALA A 450 -5.21 27.77 26.77
C ALA A 450 -6.14 28.76 27.47
N PRO A 451 -6.06 28.91 28.82
CA PRO A 451 -6.84 29.92 29.52
C PRO A 451 -6.47 31.29 28.95
N SER A 452 -7.45 31.98 28.33
CA SER A 452 -7.23 33.28 27.71
C SER A 452 -6.62 34.24 28.73
N PRO A 453 -5.47 34.88 28.47
CA PRO A 453 -5.00 35.95 29.32
C PRO A 453 -6.08 37.05 29.33
N THR A 454 -6.59 37.35 30.53
CA THR A 454 -7.75 38.24 30.70
C THR A 454 -7.49 39.59 30.03
N PRO A 455 -8.36 40.06 29.11
CA PRO A 455 -8.27 41.43 28.64
C PRO A 455 -8.51 42.34 29.85
N ARG A 456 -7.52 43.18 30.20
CA ARG A 456 -7.67 44.18 31.25
C ARG A 456 -8.85 45.09 30.89
N PRO A 457 -9.72 45.46 31.85
CA PRO A 457 -10.79 46.41 31.58
C PRO A 457 -10.17 47.71 31.03
N PRO A 458 -10.82 48.38 30.05
CA PRO A 458 -10.30 49.60 29.47
C PRO A 458 -10.11 50.65 30.57
N ARG A 459 -8.90 51.18 30.70
CA ARG A 459 -8.63 52.30 31.61
C ARG A 459 -9.45 53.48 31.14
N GLU A 460 -10.36 53.94 31.99
CA GLU A 460 -11.13 55.17 31.76
C GLU A 460 -10.19 56.32 31.40
N GLY A 461 -10.55 57.04 30.35
CA GLY A 461 -9.70 58.09 29.79
C GLY A 461 -9.45 59.20 30.80
N ARG A 462 -8.18 59.41 31.17
CA ARG A 462 -7.77 60.63 31.88
C ARG A 462 -8.02 61.83 30.98
N LEU A 463 -9.14 62.51 31.20
CA LEU A 463 -9.35 63.86 30.68
C LEU A 463 -8.16 64.74 31.10
N ARG A 464 -7.45 65.27 30.11
CA ARG A 464 -6.37 66.25 30.31
C ARG A 464 -6.96 67.51 30.97
N ARG A 465 -6.76 67.69 32.27
CA ARG A 465 -6.82 69.02 32.88
C ARG A 465 -5.45 69.66 32.84
N VAL A 466 -5.33 70.67 31.97
CA VAL A 466 -4.21 71.62 31.96
C VAL A 466 -4.10 72.30 33.32
N ARG A 467 -2.88 72.46 33.84
CA ARG A 467 -2.58 73.32 34.98
C ARG A 467 -1.47 74.29 34.60
N LEU A 468 -1.72 75.58 34.85
CA LEU A 468 -0.70 76.62 35.05
C LEU A 468 -0.76 77.07 36.53
N PRO A 469 0.28 77.75 37.05
CA PRO A 469 0.74 77.51 38.42
C PRO A 469 0.06 78.36 39.50
N GLY A 470 -0.12 77.76 40.68
CA GLY A 470 -0.61 78.42 41.89
C GLY A 470 0.20 78.00 43.12
N ARG A 471 0.54 78.95 43.98
CA ARG A 471 1.46 78.80 45.12
C ARG A 471 0.78 78.17 46.35
N GLY A 472 1.57 77.41 47.13
CA GLY A 472 1.64 77.64 48.58
C GLY A 472 0.98 76.66 49.56
N ARG A 473 1.80 76.19 50.50
CA ARG A 473 1.53 75.89 51.94
C ARG A 473 0.68 74.67 52.36
N HIS A 474 1.39 73.71 52.96
CA HIS A 474 1.02 72.92 54.15
C HIS A 474 0.95 73.80 55.43
N PRO A 475 0.57 73.29 56.65
CA PRO A 475 0.25 71.90 57.07
C PRO A 475 -1.04 71.74 57.94
N GLU A 476 -1.17 70.56 58.58
CA GLU A 476 -2.05 70.18 59.72
C GLU A 476 -3.51 69.76 59.39
N ARG A 477 -4.15 68.79 60.08
CA ARG A 477 -3.75 67.92 61.22
C ARG A 477 -4.53 66.59 61.19
N ALA A 478 -4.11 65.58 61.98
CA ALA A 478 -4.69 64.23 62.00
C ALA A 478 -5.59 63.94 63.23
N SER A 479 -6.55 63.02 63.07
CA SER A 479 -7.27 62.27 64.13
C SER A 479 -7.73 60.91 63.53
N ARG A 480 -7.25 59.73 63.98
CA ARG A 480 -7.60 58.93 65.19
C ARG A 480 -9.10 58.57 65.23
N TRP A 481 -9.57 57.32 65.30
CA TRP A 481 -9.19 56.05 66.00
C TRP A 481 -9.86 54.82 65.30
N PRO A 482 -9.87 53.55 65.81
CA PRO A 482 -9.01 52.84 66.78
C PRO A 482 -8.39 51.52 66.22
N SER A 483 -7.61 50.79 67.03
CA SER A 483 -6.93 49.53 66.68
C SER A 483 -7.25 48.38 67.65
N GLY A 484 -7.05 47.13 67.19
CA GLY A 484 -6.87 45.94 68.04
C GLY A 484 -7.16 44.62 67.30
N PRO A 485 -6.70 43.45 67.79
CA PRO A 485 -5.48 43.20 68.56
C PRO A 485 -4.50 42.25 67.82
N ASP A 486 -3.22 42.25 68.22
CA ASP A 486 -2.16 41.42 67.64
C ASP A 486 -2.21 39.93 68.06
N VAL A 487 -1.76 39.04 67.18
CA VAL A 487 -1.39 37.64 67.47
C VAL A 487 -0.07 37.32 66.73
N PRO A 488 0.96 36.75 67.39
CA PRO A 488 2.33 36.71 66.85
C PRO A 488 2.63 35.49 65.95
N ALA A 489 3.67 35.63 65.13
CA ALA A 489 4.23 34.56 64.30
C ALA A 489 5.18 33.62 65.09
N PRO A 490 5.28 32.33 64.73
CA PRO A 490 6.20 31.40 65.37
C PRO A 490 7.63 31.47 64.77
N HIS A 491 8.63 31.40 65.65
CA HIS A 491 10.05 31.30 65.31
C HIS A 491 10.49 29.85 65.01
N ALA A 492 11.58 29.70 64.26
CA ALA A 492 12.35 28.46 64.16
C ALA A 492 13.40 28.36 65.29
N PRO A 493 13.78 27.15 65.76
CA PRO A 493 14.84 26.95 66.75
C PRO A 493 16.18 26.43 66.15
N GLU A 494 17.29 26.86 66.74
CA GLU A 494 18.65 26.27 66.62
C GLU A 494 19.14 25.80 68.01
N GLY A 495 20.12 24.87 68.07
CA GLY A 495 21.14 24.89 69.13
C GLY A 495 21.63 23.57 69.78
N ALA A 496 22.96 23.50 69.99
CA ALA A 496 23.80 22.57 70.81
C ALA A 496 24.16 21.18 70.21
N GLN A 497 25.41 20.82 69.82
CA GLN A 497 26.78 20.82 70.44
C GLN A 497 27.05 19.57 71.34
N LEU A 498 27.83 18.56 70.89
CA LEU A 498 29.32 18.38 70.93
C LEU A 498 29.84 17.79 72.28
N PRO A 499 30.96 17.00 72.36
CA PRO A 499 32.24 17.18 71.64
C PRO A 499 33.01 15.92 71.14
N GLU A 500 34.23 16.17 70.62
CA GLU A 500 35.24 15.25 70.04
C GLU A 500 36.24 14.70 71.11
N PRO A 501 37.22 13.83 70.79
CA PRO A 501 38.54 14.34 70.34
C PRO A 501 39.35 13.48 69.33
N ALA A 502 40.28 14.13 68.63
CA ALA A 502 41.17 13.59 67.59
C ALA A 502 42.47 12.90 68.05
N LEU A 503 43.18 12.26 67.09
CA LEU A 503 44.66 12.19 67.04
C LEU A 503 45.19 12.09 65.58
N ARG A 504 46.44 12.54 65.35
CA ARG A 504 47.06 12.81 64.03
C ARG A 504 48.04 11.73 63.55
N ALA A 505 48.27 11.65 62.22
CA ALA A 505 49.62 11.65 61.62
C ALA A 505 49.58 12.00 60.10
N GLU A 506 50.59 12.72 59.60
CA GLU A 506 50.70 13.24 58.21
C GLU A 506 51.74 12.50 57.35
N ARG A 507 51.64 12.62 56.01
CA ARG A 507 52.68 13.07 55.02
C ARG A 507 52.45 12.51 53.60
N VAL A 508 52.87 13.12 52.46
CA VAL A 508 53.04 14.54 52.06
C VAL A 508 53.28 14.62 50.53
N ARG A 509 52.68 15.64 49.85
CA ARG A 509 53.04 16.32 48.56
C ARG A 509 53.21 15.59 47.20
N GLN A 510 52.62 16.26 46.17
CA GLN A 510 52.95 16.31 44.72
C GLN A 510 54.37 16.94 44.45
N PRO A 511 54.98 17.01 43.22
CA PRO A 511 54.35 17.17 41.88
C PRO A 511 55.12 16.59 40.64
N GLY A 512 54.68 16.92 39.41
CA GLY A 512 55.59 16.95 38.22
C GLY A 512 54.95 16.62 36.85
N ARG A 513 55.35 17.34 35.78
CA ARG A 513 55.00 17.08 34.36
C ARG A 513 56.19 16.51 33.59
N GLY A 514 55.96 15.74 32.50
CA GLY A 514 56.93 15.61 31.39
C GLY A 514 56.96 14.25 30.65
N GLU A 515 56.66 14.26 29.34
CA GLU A 515 57.11 13.26 28.34
C GLU A 515 58.58 13.56 27.91
N PRO A 516 59.30 12.82 27.00
CA PRO A 516 58.85 11.76 26.07
C PRO A 516 59.83 10.59 25.70
N LYS A 517 59.40 9.74 24.74
CA LYS A 517 60.17 8.87 23.77
C LYS A 517 60.65 7.43 24.13
N THR A 518 60.74 6.66 23.04
CA THR A 518 61.03 5.21 22.75
C THR A 518 62.50 4.78 22.98
N PRO A 519 62.94 3.47 22.94
CA PRO A 519 62.53 2.35 22.06
C PRO A 519 62.48 0.90 22.63
N GLY A 520 62.21 -0.12 21.78
CA GLY A 520 62.15 -1.57 22.11
C GLY A 520 63.52 -2.31 22.15
N PRO A 521 63.58 -3.61 22.58
CA PRO A 521 63.20 -4.82 21.80
C PRO A 521 62.53 -5.95 22.67
N GLY A 522 62.26 -7.20 22.24
CA GLY A 522 62.22 -7.87 20.91
C GLY A 522 62.70 -9.35 20.90
N ARG A 523 61.98 -10.26 20.18
CA ARG A 523 62.24 -11.73 19.93
C ARG A 523 62.06 -12.69 21.13
N PRO A 524 61.89 -14.04 20.94
CA PRO A 524 62.19 -14.96 19.80
C PRO A 524 60.93 -15.63 19.17
N ASN A 525 60.87 -16.33 18.01
CA ASN A 525 61.66 -17.43 17.36
C ASN A 525 61.75 -18.73 18.20
N THR A 526 61.68 -19.99 17.71
CA THR A 526 61.25 -20.71 16.47
C THR A 526 61.11 -22.21 16.90
N HIS A 527 60.34 -23.13 16.30
CA HIS A 527 60.53 -23.80 14.99
C HIS A 527 59.35 -24.77 14.69
N ALA A 528 59.10 -25.04 13.39
CA ALA A 528 58.28 -26.15 12.87
C ALA A 528 59.12 -27.43 12.60
N PRO A 529 58.52 -28.58 12.21
CA PRO A 529 58.35 -28.96 10.78
C PRO A 529 57.03 -29.72 10.48
N ALA A 530 56.62 -30.13 9.26
CA ALA A 530 56.92 -29.78 7.86
C ALA A 530 55.73 -30.27 6.96
N GLY A 531 55.59 -29.73 5.73
CA GLY A 531 54.60 -30.18 4.72
C GLY A 531 55.14 -31.26 3.77
N PRO A 532 54.41 -31.59 2.67
CA PRO A 532 54.93 -31.19 1.34
C PRO A 532 53.91 -30.75 0.24
N TYR A 533 54.42 -29.87 -0.65
CA TYR A 533 54.18 -29.70 -2.12
C TYR A 533 52.94 -28.97 -2.74
N ALA A 534 53.22 -27.73 -3.20
CA ALA A 534 52.99 -27.08 -4.51
C ALA A 534 51.60 -26.99 -5.20
N PRO A 535 51.30 -25.82 -5.80
CA PRO A 535 51.24 -25.72 -7.28
C PRO A 535 51.90 -24.44 -7.88
N ASP A 536 51.99 -24.39 -9.21
CA ASP A 536 52.41 -23.23 -10.05
C ASP A 536 51.69 -23.35 -11.43
N PRO A 537 51.79 -22.42 -12.40
CA PRO A 537 50.78 -21.38 -12.60
C PRO A 537 50.15 -21.35 -14.01
N ASP A 538 48.95 -20.77 -14.15
CA ASP A 538 48.51 -20.11 -15.40
C ASP A 538 47.28 -19.21 -15.18
N GLY A 539 47.31 -17.97 -15.68
CA GLY A 539 46.22 -16.99 -15.53
C GLY A 539 46.45 -15.69 -16.33
N PRO A 540 45.59 -15.34 -17.31
CA PRO A 540 45.84 -14.22 -18.22
C PRO A 540 45.47 -12.84 -17.65
N PRO A 541 46.02 -11.73 -18.21
CA PRO A 541 46.04 -10.42 -17.57
C PRO A 541 44.83 -9.51 -17.85
N THR A 542 44.49 -8.67 -16.88
CA THR A 542 43.54 -7.55 -17.02
C THR A 542 44.16 -6.34 -17.75
N PRO A 543 43.51 -5.76 -18.78
CA PRO A 543 43.98 -4.52 -19.40
C PRO A 543 43.44 -3.25 -18.72
N ARG A 544 44.32 -2.26 -18.56
CA ARG A 544 43.95 -0.84 -18.35
C ARG A 544 43.63 -0.18 -19.69
N ALA A 545 42.72 0.80 -19.69
CA ALA A 545 42.61 1.86 -20.70
C ALA A 545 42.29 3.16 -19.95
N GLU A 546 43.10 4.21 -19.95
CA GLU A 546 43.66 5.02 -21.04
C GLU A 546 42.62 5.83 -21.83
N HIS A 547 42.51 7.11 -21.46
CA HIS A 547 41.86 8.17 -22.23
C HIS A 547 42.77 8.67 -23.36
N ARG A 548 42.28 8.69 -24.63
CA ARG A 548 42.39 9.89 -25.51
C ARG A 548 41.63 9.79 -26.86
N GLN A 549 40.63 10.67 -26.99
CA GLN A 549 40.34 11.59 -28.11
C GLN A 549 40.21 11.10 -29.58
N ARG A 550 39.12 11.55 -30.24
CA ARG A 550 39.10 12.19 -31.58
C ARG A 550 37.76 12.98 -31.78
N PRO A 551 37.57 13.86 -32.81
CA PRO A 551 37.28 15.28 -32.51
C PRO A 551 36.16 16.02 -33.31
N GLY A 552 35.76 17.20 -32.80
CA GLY A 552 35.17 18.36 -33.54
C GLY A 552 33.71 18.25 -34.02
N LEU A 553 32.90 19.30 -34.20
CA LEU A 553 32.92 20.77 -33.92
C LEU A 553 31.44 21.17 -33.62
N GLY A 554 31.07 22.32 -33.03
CA GLY A 554 31.79 23.47 -32.47
C GLY A 554 30.78 24.58 -32.04
N THR A 555 31.22 25.57 -31.27
CA THR A 555 30.44 26.76 -30.85
C THR A 555 31.31 28.03 -30.87
N PRO A 556 30.78 29.24 -31.16
CA PRO A 556 31.48 30.52 -30.96
C PRO A 556 31.16 31.09 -29.55
N ASN A 557 32.16 31.46 -28.73
CA ASN A 557 32.80 32.80 -28.60
C ASN A 557 31.89 33.92 -28.00
N ALA A 558 32.31 34.81 -27.08
CA ALA A 558 33.53 34.95 -26.25
C ALA A 558 33.27 35.98 -25.07
N PRO A 559 34.22 36.81 -24.52
CA PRO A 559 34.67 36.70 -23.11
C PRO A 559 34.52 37.97 -22.20
N GLY A 560 35.00 37.91 -20.94
CA GLY A 560 35.04 39.00 -19.91
C GLY A 560 36.18 40.03 -20.09
N PRO A 561 36.83 40.64 -19.04
CA PRO A 561 36.74 40.52 -17.57
C PRO A 561 36.55 41.90 -16.83
N GLY A 562 36.93 42.07 -15.54
CA GLY A 562 36.64 43.31 -14.73
C GLY A 562 37.68 43.80 -13.69
N ARG A 563 37.23 44.55 -12.65
CA ARG A 563 37.93 45.28 -11.51
C ARG A 563 38.14 46.81 -11.71
N PRO A 564 38.34 47.67 -10.65
CA PRO A 564 38.12 47.54 -9.19
C PRO A 564 37.41 48.76 -8.49
N ASN A 565 37.34 48.76 -7.14
CA ASN A 565 36.76 49.76 -6.20
C ASN A 565 37.36 51.18 -6.18
N THR A 566 36.58 52.21 -5.75
CA THR A 566 36.86 53.02 -4.52
C THR A 566 35.73 54.01 -4.09
N HIS A 567 35.47 54.08 -2.76
CA HIS A 567 34.85 55.15 -1.94
C HIS A 567 33.37 55.58 -2.09
N ALA A 568 32.78 56.00 -0.95
CA ALA A 568 31.35 56.22 -0.67
C ALA A 568 31.04 57.72 -0.38
N PRO A 569 29.76 58.20 -0.20
CA PRO A 569 28.97 57.91 1.01
C PRO A 569 27.40 57.91 0.88
N ALA A 570 26.74 57.65 2.02
CA ALA A 570 25.32 57.92 2.39
C ALA A 570 24.20 57.05 1.79
N GLY A 571 23.31 56.55 2.66
CA GLY A 571 22.14 55.71 2.31
C GLY A 571 20.84 56.49 2.14
N PRO A 572 19.72 55.78 1.86
CA PRO A 572 18.82 55.47 2.98
C PRO A 572 18.19 54.06 2.98
N HIS A 573 17.83 53.62 4.19
CA HIS A 573 16.81 52.61 4.57
C HIS A 573 16.66 51.32 3.75
N THR A 574 17.25 50.24 4.27
CA THR A 574 16.85 48.85 3.96
C THR A 574 15.41 48.57 4.43
N GLN A 575 14.50 48.27 3.50
CA GLN A 575 13.31 47.49 3.82
C GLN A 575 13.72 46.02 3.97
N ARG A 576 13.35 45.39 5.09
CA ARG A 576 13.41 43.93 5.23
C ARG A 576 12.39 43.30 4.27
N PRO A 577 12.63 42.08 3.74
CA PRO A 577 11.57 41.32 3.09
C PRO A 577 10.43 41.10 4.09
N HIS A 578 9.20 41.47 3.71
CA HIS A 578 8.02 41.11 4.47
C HIS A 578 7.82 39.59 4.36
N LEU A 579 8.10 38.88 5.45
CA LEU A 579 7.49 37.58 5.69
C LEU A 579 5.96 37.78 5.72
N PRO A 580 5.15 36.93 5.08
CA PRO A 580 3.71 36.99 5.23
C PRO A 580 3.36 36.74 6.70
N HIS A 581 2.53 37.62 7.27
CA HIS A 581 1.98 37.38 8.60
C HIS A 581 1.13 36.11 8.57
N PRO A 582 1.20 35.22 9.59
CA PRO A 582 0.27 34.12 9.70
C PRO A 582 -1.14 34.67 9.87
N THR A 583 -2.09 34.15 9.09
CA THR A 583 -3.51 34.45 9.29
C THR A 583 -3.96 33.87 10.64
N GLU A 584 -4.62 34.68 11.47
CA GLU A 584 -4.99 34.36 12.86
C GLU A 584 -6.14 33.31 12.98
N SER A 585 -6.37 32.51 11.94
CA SER A 585 -7.51 31.58 11.79
C SER A 585 -7.10 30.11 11.67
N SER A 586 -5.88 29.77 12.11
CA SER A 586 -5.40 28.38 12.11
C SER A 586 -5.85 27.60 13.35
N VAL A 587 -6.23 26.34 13.16
CA VAL A 587 -6.52 25.43 14.27
C VAL A 587 -5.19 25.04 14.92
N HIS A 588 -5.04 25.24 16.24
CA HIS A 588 -3.91 24.68 16.98
C HIS A 588 -4.03 23.15 17.07
N VAL A 589 -3.48 22.47 16.07
CA VAL A 589 -3.27 21.03 16.05
C VAL A 589 -2.17 20.67 17.04
N ARG A 590 -2.36 19.59 17.81
CA ARG A 590 -1.32 19.04 18.68
C ARG A 590 -0.25 18.36 17.79
N PRO A 591 1.05 18.69 17.92
CA PRO A 591 2.08 17.99 17.15
C PRO A 591 2.14 16.51 17.57
N LEU A 592 2.45 15.63 16.62
CA LEU A 592 2.63 14.21 16.88
C LEU A 592 3.90 13.97 17.71
N ASP A 593 3.79 13.24 18.81
CA ASP A 593 4.95 12.67 19.49
C ASP A 593 5.42 11.42 18.72
N GLY A 594 6.50 11.56 17.95
CA GLY A 594 7.07 10.48 17.15
C GLY A 594 7.49 9.26 17.96
N ALA A 595 7.96 9.44 19.20
CA ALA A 595 8.37 8.32 20.04
C ALA A 595 7.16 7.55 20.59
N VAL A 596 6.09 8.26 20.97
CA VAL A 596 4.82 7.61 21.29
C VAL A 596 4.24 6.92 20.06
N ALA A 597 4.31 7.53 18.88
CA ALA A 597 3.82 6.96 17.62
C ALA A 597 4.55 5.65 17.25
N GLY A 598 5.88 5.63 17.30
CA GLY A 598 6.69 4.44 16.98
C GLY A 598 6.38 3.25 17.90
N LEU A 599 6.17 3.50 19.19
CA LEU A 599 5.79 2.46 20.16
C LEU A 599 4.36 1.90 19.94
N VAL A 600 3.54 2.52 19.08
CA VAL A 600 2.14 2.08 18.85
C VAL A 600 1.85 1.64 17.43
N LEU A 601 2.88 1.59 16.58
CA LEU A 601 2.80 0.88 15.32
C LEU A 601 2.47 -0.61 15.55
N PRO A 602 1.84 -1.27 14.55
CA PRO A 602 1.62 -2.71 14.54
C PRO A 602 2.88 -3.52 14.91
N VAL A 603 2.69 -4.60 15.65
CA VAL A 603 3.79 -5.47 16.09
C VAL A 603 3.84 -6.69 15.16
N PRO A 604 5.01 -7.05 14.58
CA PRO A 604 5.15 -8.29 13.81
C PRO A 604 4.67 -9.51 14.60
N HIS A 605 4.05 -10.48 13.92
CA HIS A 605 3.71 -11.75 14.55
C HIS A 605 4.97 -12.56 14.90
N VAL A 606 4.86 -13.35 15.96
CA VAL A 606 5.83 -14.36 16.37
C VAL A 606 5.69 -15.56 15.45
N ASP A 607 6.80 -16.06 14.89
CA ASP A 607 6.82 -17.29 14.11
C ASP A 607 6.37 -18.48 14.99
N PRO A 608 5.27 -19.17 14.66
CA PRO A 608 4.79 -20.31 15.45
C PRO A 608 5.76 -21.51 15.42
N GLY A 609 6.72 -21.54 14.49
CA GLY A 609 7.78 -22.55 14.40
C GLY A 609 8.98 -22.30 15.32
N ASP A 610 9.14 -21.10 15.89
CA ASP A 610 10.30 -20.79 16.74
C ASP A 610 10.20 -21.49 18.12
N PRO A 611 11.29 -22.06 18.65
CA PRO A 611 11.29 -22.75 19.96
C PRO A 611 10.84 -21.91 21.16
N ALA A 612 10.89 -20.58 21.09
CA ALA A 612 10.42 -19.68 22.13
C ALA A 612 8.93 -19.29 21.97
N ALA A 613 8.27 -19.57 20.84
CA ALA A 613 6.93 -19.06 20.52
C ALA A 613 5.88 -19.37 21.60
N ALA A 614 5.83 -20.63 22.07
CA ALA A 614 4.91 -21.06 23.12
C ALA A 614 5.17 -20.38 24.48
N PHE A 615 6.44 -20.10 24.80
CA PHE A 615 6.82 -19.35 26.00
C PHE A 615 6.40 -17.87 25.90
N LEU A 616 6.64 -17.26 24.73
CA LEU A 616 6.28 -15.87 24.47
C LEU A 616 4.75 -15.63 24.47
N ALA A 617 3.97 -16.60 24.00
CA ALA A 617 2.51 -16.57 24.10
C ALA A 617 2.03 -16.50 25.57
N GLY A 618 2.74 -17.17 26.49
CA GLY A 618 2.48 -17.08 27.93
C GLY A 618 2.80 -15.71 28.57
N LEU A 619 3.53 -14.84 27.86
CA LEU A 619 3.85 -13.46 28.28
C LEU A 619 2.95 -12.41 27.60
N ALA A 620 1.88 -12.82 26.91
CA ALA A 620 0.93 -11.91 26.30
C ALA A 620 0.26 -11.00 27.35
N GLY A 621 0.39 -9.69 27.18
CA GLY A 621 -0.13 -8.68 28.12
C GLY A 621 0.70 -8.44 29.38
N ALA A 622 1.82 -9.15 29.59
CA ALA A 622 2.73 -8.89 30.70
C ALA A 622 3.46 -7.55 30.53
N PRO A 623 3.68 -6.76 31.60
CA PRO A 623 4.34 -5.46 31.51
C PRO A 623 5.84 -5.62 31.17
N PRO A 624 6.48 -4.64 30.49
CA PRO A 624 7.81 -4.82 29.89
C PRO A 624 8.91 -5.27 30.86
N GLY A 625 8.91 -4.76 32.10
CA GLY A 625 9.87 -5.17 33.13
C GLY A 625 9.73 -6.63 33.58
N GLN A 626 8.50 -7.15 33.65
CA GLN A 626 8.27 -8.57 33.95
C GLN A 626 8.65 -9.45 32.77
N VAL A 627 8.43 -8.97 31.54
CA VAL A 627 8.87 -9.67 30.32
C VAL A 627 10.40 -9.82 30.30
N LEU A 628 11.17 -8.76 30.56
CA LEU A 628 12.63 -8.86 30.64
C LEU A 628 13.10 -9.82 31.73
N ALA A 629 12.46 -9.80 32.90
CA ALA A 629 12.77 -10.75 33.97
C ALA A 629 12.46 -12.21 33.58
N ALA A 630 11.33 -12.45 32.90
CA ALA A 630 10.97 -13.78 32.42
C ALA A 630 11.89 -14.28 31.29
N LEU A 631 12.28 -13.39 30.36
CA LEU A 631 13.16 -13.73 29.24
C LEU A 631 14.53 -14.25 29.69
N ALA A 632 15.02 -13.89 30.87
CA ALA A 632 16.23 -14.47 31.45
C ALA A 632 16.15 -16.01 31.54
N GLY A 633 14.98 -16.56 31.89
CA GLY A 633 14.71 -18.00 31.95
C GLY A 633 14.11 -18.61 30.67
N ALA A 634 14.00 -17.86 29.57
CA ALA A 634 13.36 -18.35 28.34
C ALA A 634 14.15 -19.52 27.71
N PRO A 635 13.45 -20.57 27.22
CA PRO A 635 14.06 -21.64 26.43
C PRO A 635 14.71 -21.08 25.16
N ALA A 636 15.66 -21.83 24.59
CA ALA A 636 16.40 -21.44 23.38
C ALA A 636 16.95 -20.00 23.43
N SER A 637 17.95 -19.74 24.27
CA SER A 637 18.47 -18.39 24.54
C SER A 637 19.01 -17.62 23.32
N GLY A 638 19.23 -18.31 22.19
CA GLY A 638 19.60 -17.74 20.89
C GLY A 638 18.47 -17.67 19.85
N SER A 639 17.20 -17.90 20.23
CA SER A 639 16.02 -17.71 19.36
C SER A 639 15.90 -16.26 18.92
N VAL A 640 15.53 -16.03 17.65
CA VAL A 640 15.33 -14.67 17.14
C VAL A 640 14.11 -14.02 17.82
N GLU A 641 13.04 -14.77 18.04
CA GLU A 641 11.81 -14.27 18.69
C GLU A 641 12.05 -13.80 20.13
N ARG A 642 12.88 -14.52 20.88
CA ARG A 642 13.30 -14.09 22.23
C ARG A 642 13.97 -12.71 22.18
N TRP A 643 14.86 -12.48 21.22
CA TRP A 643 15.62 -11.24 21.07
C TRP A 643 14.75 -10.10 20.54
N LEU A 644 13.84 -10.37 19.60
CA LEU A 644 12.82 -9.42 19.14
C LEU A 644 11.89 -8.99 20.28
N ARG A 645 11.44 -9.93 21.14
CA ARG A 645 10.62 -9.59 22.32
C ARG A 645 11.40 -8.78 23.35
N GLU A 646 12.67 -9.09 23.57
CA GLU A 646 13.57 -8.33 24.44
C GLU A 646 13.71 -6.89 23.94
N LEU A 647 14.06 -6.71 22.66
CA LEU A 647 14.19 -5.41 22.01
C LEU A 647 12.92 -4.58 22.17
N ARG A 648 11.75 -5.19 21.90
CA ARG A 648 10.44 -4.53 22.08
C ARG A 648 10.20 -4.10 23.53
N ALA A 649 10.53 -4.91 24.52
CA ALA A 649 10.36 -4.56 25.92
C ALA A 649 11.33 -3.44 26.37
N ARG A 650 12.55 -3.40 25.82
CA ARG A 650 13.53 -2.32 26.09
C ARG A 650 13.12 -0.99 25.47
N LEU A 651 12.56 -1.02 24.25
CA LEU A 651 11.93 0.13 23.59
C LEU A 651 10.78 0.70 24.46
N GLU A 652 9.88 -0.17 24.95
CA GLU A 652 8.75 0.22 25.81
C GLU A 652 9.18 0.81 27.17
N LEU A 653 10.40 0.50 27.63
CA LEU A 653 11.01 1.07 28.84
C LEU A 653 11.93 2.29 28.58
N GLY A 654 12.13 2.68 27.32
CA GLY A 654 13.02 3.79 26.95
C GLY A 654 14.52 3.53 27.19
N GLN A 655 14.95 2.27 27.23
CA GLN A 655 16.34 1.88 27.52
C GLN A 655 17.26 2.02 26.28
N ARG A 656 17.47 3.25 25.81
CA ARG A 656 18.15 3.57 24.53
C ARG A 656 19.46 2.82 24.28
N GLU A 657 20.39 2.84 25.24
CA GLU A 657 21.69 2.17 25.09
C GLU A 657 21.53 0.65 24.88
N ALA A 658 20.69 0.00 25.68
CA ALA A 658 20.45 -1.44 25.56
C ALA A 658 19.62 -1.80 24.32
N VAL A 659 18.76 -0.90 23.81
CA VAL A 659 18.09 -1.05 22.51
C VAL A 659 19.13 -1.11 21.39
N ALA A 660 20.09 -0.17 21.37
CA ALA A 660 21.15 -0.15 20.37
C ALA A 660 22.05 -1.39 20.42
N GLU A 661 22.41 -1.87 21.62
CA GLU A 661 23.20 -3.10 21.79
C GLU A 661 22.49 -4.35 21.25
N VAL A 662 21.21 -4.54 21.62
CA VAL A 662 20.40 -5.70 21.19
C VAL A 662 20.13 -5.64 19.70
N LEU A 663 19.78 -4.47 19.15
CA LEU A 663 19.54 -4.28 17.72
C LEU A 663 20.80 -4.57 16.90
N ALA A 664 21.94 -3.98 17.25
CA ALA A 664 23.20 -4.22 16.52
C ALA A 664 23.65 -5.69 16.58
N ALA A 665 23.30 -6.40 17.65
CA ALA A 665 23.56 -7.83 17.77
C ALA A 665 22.59 -8.70 16.95
N LEU A 666 21.31 -8.32 16.84
CA LEU A 666 20.35 -8.91 15.91
C LEU A 666 20.80 -8.72 14.45
N GLU A 667 21.18 -7.50 14.05
CA GLU A 667 21.66 -7.18 12.70
C GLU A 667 22.86 -8.03 12.26
N ARG A 668 23.81 -8.28 13.17
CA ARG A 668 24.98 -9.14 12.89
C ARG A 668 24.64 -10.63 12.78
N ARG A 669 23.49 -11.06 13.29
CA ARG A 669 23.16 -12.49 13.47
C ARG A 669 22.01 -12.95 12.57
N HIS A 670 21.12 -12.03 12.20
CA HIS A 670 19.94 -12.22 11.36
C HIS A 670 19.80 -11.04 10.36
N PRO A 671 20.80 -10.78 9.49
CA PRO A 671 20.79 -9.63 8.58
C PRO A 671 19.62 -9.65 7.58
N GLU A 672 19.15 -10.84 7.20
CA GLU A 672 18.06 -11.05 6.24
C GLU A 672 16.66 -11.02 6.89
N ASP A 673 16.54 -10.93 8.22
CA ASP A 673 15.23 -10.89 8.89
C ASP A 673 14.65 -9.48 8.83
N TRP A 674 13.62 -9.30 8.00
CA TRP A 674 12.91 -8.04 7.79
C TRP A 674 12.39 -7.40 9.10
N ARG A 675 12.13 -8.19 10.15
CA ARG A 675 11.66 -7.69 11.45
C ARG A 675 12.75 -6.93 12.17
N VAL A 676 14.02 -7.26 11.94
CA VAL A 676 15.16 -6.47 12.43
C VAL A 676 15.17 -5.10 11.75
N VAL A 677 14.87 -5.03 10.45
CA VAL A 677 14.70 -3.75 9.73
C VAL A 677 13.49 -2.97 10.26
N TRP A 678 12.36 -3.63 10.51
CA TRP A 678 11.19 -3.00 11.14
C TRP A 678 11.53 -2.37 12.50
N TYR A 679 12.21 -3.12 13.38
CA TYR A 679 12.59 -2.61 14.70
C TYR A 679 13.71 -1.55 14.65
N ARG A 680 14.59 -1.56 13.63
CA ARG A 680 15.48 -0.42 13.35
C ARG A 680 14.67 0.84 13.07
N GLY A 681 13.60 0.73 12.28
CA GLY A 681 12.67 1.83 12.03
C GLY A 681 11.98 2.34 13.29
N VAL A 682 11.47 1.43 14.13
CA VAL A 682 10.85 1.78 15.42
C VAL A 682 11.85 2.46 16.36
N ALA A 683 13.08 1.93 16.48
CA ALA A 683 14.11 2.50 17.34
C ALA A 683 14.50 3.91 16.90
N ALA A 684 14.81 4.10 15.61
CA ALA A 684 15.12 5.41 15.04
C ALA A 684 13.99 6.43 15.27
N LEU A 685 12.74 6.01 15.09
CA LEU A 685 11.56 6.84 15.34
C LEU A 685 11.40 7.22 16.83
N THR A 686 11.77 6.34 17.77
CA THR A 686 11.77 6.64 19.21
C THR A 686 12.94 7.51 19.69
N ASP A 687 14.04 7.55 18.93
CA ASP A 687 15.18 8.43 19.21
C ASP A 687 15.08 9.79 18.51
N GLY A 688 14.16 9.93 17.55
CA GLY A 688 13.89 11.17 16.82
C GLY A 688 14.54 11.24 15.42
N ASP A 689 15.21 10.17 14.97
CA ASP A 689 15.71 10.06 13.60
C ASP A 689 14.60 9.57 12.66
N HIS A 690 13.70 10.49 12.32
CA HIS A 690 12.58 10.24 11.43
C HIS A 690 13.00 9.91 9.99
N ALA A 691 14.22 10.28 9.59
CA ALA A 691 14.75 10.00 8.25
C ALA A 691 15.26 8.55 8.15
N ALA A 692 16.06 8.08 9.12
CA ALA A 692 16.46 6.68 9.19
C ALA A 692 15.26 5.75 9.42
N ALA A 693 14.26 6.20 10.19
CA ALA A 693 13.00 5.49 10.37
C ALA A 693 12.25 5.30 9.04
N ALA A 694 12.09 6.37 8.25
CA ALA A 694 11.44 6.30 6.95
C ALA A 694 12.12 5.30 6.00
N VAL A 695 13.47 5.33 5.89
CA VAL A 695 14.23 4.38 5.06
C VAL A 695 14.01 2.93 5.48
N ALA A 696 13.96 2.66 6.78
CA ALA A 696 13.71 1.31 7.29
C ALA A 696 12.28 0.83 6.99
N PHE A 697 11.26 1.68 7.16
CA PHE A 697 9.88 1.31 6.85
C PHE A 697 9.59 1.22 5.34
N ASP A 698 10.30 2.01 4.52
CA ASP A 698 10.20 1.95 3.05
C ASP A 698 10.73 0.61 2.50
N ALA A 699 11.86 0.12 3.04
CA ALA A 699 12.37 -1.21 2.72
C ALA A 699 11.40 -2.35 3.12
N VAL A 700 10.65 -2.19 4.23
CA VAL A 700 9.59 -3.15 4.63
C VAL A 700 8.35 -3.00 3.73
N TYR A 701 8.08 -1.83 3.15
CA TYR A 701 7.02 -1.63 2.16
C TYR A 701 7.38 -2.26 0.80
N ASP A 702 8.64 -2.16 0.35
CA ASP A 702 9.12 -2.87 -0.84
C ASP A 702 9.04 -4.39 -0.69
N ALA A 703 9.36 -4.91 0.50
CA ALA A 703 9.16 -6.32 0.82
C ALA A 703 7.66 -6.69 0.85
N PHE A 704 6.82 -5.91 1.53
CA PHE A 704 5.42 -6.26 1.78
C PHE A 704 4.44 -5.20 1.26
N PRO A 705 4.32 -5.05 -0.07
CA PRO A 705 3.49 -4.03 -0.70
C PRO A 705 2.00 -4.17 -0.41
N GLY A 706 1.51 -5.36 -0.04
CA GLY A 706 0.12 -5.59 0.35
C GLY A 706 -0.21 -5.11 1.78
N GLU A 707 0.79 -4.86 2.63
CA GLU A 707 0.56 -4.57 4.05
C GLU A 707 0.22 -3.09 4.32
N PRO A 708 -0.74 -2.80 5.23
CA PRO A 708 -1.03 -1.43 5.67
C PRO A 708 -0.06 -0.93 6.75
N ALA A 709 0.57 -1.82 7.53
CA ALA A 709 1.47 -1.47 8.62
C ALA A 709 2.68 -0.60 8.22
N PRO A 710 3.46 -0.93 7.16
CA PRO A 710 4.57 -0.06 6.73
C PRO A 710 4.08 1.27 6.15
N LYS A 711 2.93 1.30 5.47
CA LYS A 711 2.32 2.55 4.97
C LYS A 711 1.93 3.48 6.11
N LEU A 712 1.37 2.94 7.20
CA LEU A 712 1.08 3.72 8.41
C LEU A 712 2.36 4.26 9.06
N ALA A 713 3.42 3.45 9.12
CA ALA A 713 4.71 3.87 9.66
C ALA A 713 5.37 4.97 8.82
N LEU A 714 5.28 4.88 7.49
CA LEU A 714 5.70 5.95 6.57
C LEU A 714 4.86 7.22 6.73
N ALA A 715 3.55 7.11 6.92
CA ALA A 715 2.67 8.25 7.19
C ALA A 715 3.09 9.01 8.47
N VAL A 716 3.41 8.27 9.54
CA VAL A 716 3.94 8.79 10.80
C VAL A 716 5.29 9.48 10.60
N CYS A 717 6.21 8.87 9.82
CA CYS A 717 7.52 9.47 9.54
C CYS A 717 7.38 10.75 8.69
N ALA A 718 6.51 10.76 7.68
CA ALA A 718 6.23 11.94 6.86
C ALA A 718 5.58 13.08 7.66
N GLU A 719 4.68 12.77 8.61
CA GLU A 719 4.11 13.76 9.53
C GLU A 719 5.21 14.37 10.42
N ALA A 720 6.08 13.53 10.99
CA ALA A 720 7.19 13.96 11.85
C ALA A 720 8.30 14.73 11.10
N LEU A 721 8.51 14.42 9.81
CA LEU A 721 9.43 15.14 8.91
C LEU A 721 8.85 16.45 8.37
N GLY A 722 7.60 16.79 8.70
CA GLY A 722 6.94 18.02 8.21
C GLY A 722 6.57 17.97 6.73
N ARG A 723 6.19 16.80 6.20
CA ARG A 723 5.79 16.57 4.80
C ARG A 723 4.28 16.26 4.69
N PRO A 724 3.41 17.28 4.75
CA PRO A 724 1.98 17.07 4.93
C PRO A 724 1.24 16.54 3.69
N GLU A 725 1.77 16.66 2.46
CA GLU A 725 1.19 15.96 1.31
C GLU A 725 1.45 14.45 1.36
N GLU A 726 2.69 14.06 1.64
CA GLU A 726 3.14 12.65 1.71
C GLU A 726 2.42 11.92 2.85
N ALA A 727 2.38 12.53 4.05
CA ALA A 727 1.67 11.98 5.21
C ALA A 727 0.16 11.79 4.95
N ALA A 728 -0.50 12.80 4.35
CA ALA A 728 -1.92 12.69 4.00
C ALA A 728 -2.18 11.65 2.91
N GLY A 729 -1.22 11.39 2.01
CA GLY A 729 -1.28 10.31 1.02
C GLY A 729 -1.36 8.94 1.70
N TYR A 730 -0.35 8.61 2.51
CA TYR A 730 -0.28 7.31 3.19
C TYR A 730 -1.40 7.10 4.22
N TYR A 731 -1.71 8.09 5.05
CA TYR A 731 -2.82 7.95 6.00
C TYR A 731 -4.18 7.75 5.28
N ARG A 732 -4.42 8.45 4.16
CA ARG A 732 -5.65 8.27 3.38
C ARG A 732 -5.71 6.89 2.71
N LEU A 733 -4.59 6.39 2.17
CA LEU A 733 -4.52 5.04 1.60
C LEU A 733 -4.86 3.96 2.62
N VAL A 734 -4.25 4.01 3.81
CA VAL A 734 -4.52 3.07 4.91
C VAL A 734 -5.98 3.20 5.37
N TRP A 735 -6.46 4.42 5.64
CA TRP A 735 -7.82 4.63 6.15
C TRP A 735 -8.91 4.24 5.15
N THR A 736 -8.77 4.57 3.86
CA THR A 736 -9.73 4.14 2.83
C THR A 736 -9.78 2.63 2.69
N THR A 737 -8.68 1.93 2.94
CA THR A 737 -8.59 0.46 2.82
C THR A 737 -9.17 -0.26 4.03
N ASP A 738 -8.79 0.13 5.26
CA ASP A 738 -9.18 -0.59 6.47
C ASP A 738 -9.41 0.35 7.67
N HIS A 739 -10.66 0.45 8.11
CA HIS A 739 -11.09 1.26 9.25
C HIS A 739 -10.66 0.71 10.63
N ALA A 740 -10.00 -0.46 10.69
CA ALA A 740 -9.35 -0.96 11.91
C ALA A 740 -8.09 -0.16 12.25
N TYR A 741 -7.43 0.47 11.26
CA TYR A 741 -6.26 1.33 11.44
C TYR A 741 -6.69 2.75 11.84
N VAL A 742 -7.25 2.86 13.04
CA VAL A 742 -7.81 4.10 13.58
C VAL A 742 -6.74 5.20 13.69
N SER A 743 -5.46 4.87 13.91
CA SER A 743 -4.39 5.88 13.90
C SER A 743 -4.32 6.65 12.57
N ALA A 744 -4.67 6.02 11.45
CA ALA A 744 -4.70 6.68 10.15
C ALA A 744 -5.79 7.76 10.05
N ALA A 745 -6.97 7.56 10.67
CA ALA A 745 -8.01 8.58 10.73
C ALA A 745 -7.55 9.81 11.54
N PHE A 746 -6.94 9.59 12.70
CA PHE A 746 -6.47 10.68 13.56
C PHE A 746 -5.26 11.42 12.96
N GLY A 747 -4.34 10.69 12.33
CA GLY A 747 -3.21 11.26 11.59
C GLY A 747 -3.65 12.09 10.38
N LEU A 748 -4.51 11.53 9.52
CA LEU A 748 -5.09 12.26 8.39
C LEU A 748 -5.80 13.53 8.86
N ALA A 749 -6.59 13.47 9.94
CA ALA A 749 -7.27 14.63 10.49
C ALA A 749 -6.30 15.70 11.03
N ARG A 750 -5.21 15.33 11.72
CA ARG A 750 -4.16 16.29 12.15
C ARG A 750 -3.55 17.00 10.94
N VAL A 751 -3.13 16.25 9.94
CA VAL A 751 -2.45 16.79 8.74
C VAL A 751 -3.39 17.67 7.90
N LEU A 752 -4.64 17.26 7.71
CA LEU A 752 -5.65 18.06 7.02
C LEU A 752 -5.96 19.37 7.77
N LEU A 753 -6.06 19.34 9.11
CA LEU A 753 -6.26 20.57 9.90
C LEU A 753 -5.06 21.51 9.84
N ALA A 754 -3.83 20.98 9.81
CA ALA A 754 -2.62 21.79 9.63
C ALA A 754 -2.57 22.46 8.23
N ARG A 755 -3.17 21.82 7.22
CA ARG A 755 -3.35 22.36 5.85
C ARG A 755 -4.56 23.28 5.70
N GLY A 756 -5.44 23.37 6.71
CA GLY A 756 -6.69 24.13 6.66
C GLY A 756 -7.87 23.40 6.00
N GLU A 757 -7.71 22.12 5.63
CA GLU A 757 -8.71 21.25 4.98
C GLU A 757 -9.74 20.71 6.00
N ARG A 758 -10.37 21.64 6.70
CA ARG A 758 -11.17 21.45 7.90
C ARG A 758 -12.39 20.55 7.71
N ALA A 759 -13.06 20.67 6.57
CA ALA A 759 -14.26 19.89 6.26
C ALA A 759 -13.93 18.40 6.04
N GLU A 760 -12.84 18.10 5.33
CA GLU A 760 -12.38 16.73 5.13
C GLU A 760 -11.88 16.12 6.45
N ALA A 761 -11.12 16.86 7.26
CA ALA A 761 -10.67 16.39 8.57
C ALA A 761 -11.83 15.98 9.49
N VAL A 762 -12.92 16.77 9.50
CA VAL A 762 -14.14 16.46 10.25
C VAL A 762 -14.84 15.23 9.69
N ALA A 763 -14.96 15.11 8.36
CA ALA A 763 -15.56 13.94 7.71
C ALA A 763 -14.78 12.63 8.02
N VAL A 764 -13.45 12.68 8.04
CA VAL A 764 -12.59 11.56 8.43
C VAL A 764 -12.86 11.14 9.88
N LEU A 765 -12.87 12.10 10.82
CA LEU A 765 -13.17 11.82 12.24
C LEU A 765 -14.62 11.32 12.47
N GLU A 766 -15.57 11.73 11.63
CA GLU A 766 -16.95 11.23 11.64
C GLU A 766 -17.10 9.86 10.95
N SER A 767 -16.16 9.46 10.08
CA SER A 767 -16.14 8.14 9.44
C SER A 767 -15.64 7.01 10.36
N VAL A 768 -15.02 7.33 11.50
CA VAL A 768 -14.59 6.33 12.50
C VAL A 768 -15.80 5.50 12.96
N PRO A 769 -15.78 4.15 12.86
CA PRO A 769 -16.93 3.30 13.18
C PRO A 769 -17.37 3.39 14.64
N GLU A 770 -18.68 3.27 14.88
CA GLU A 770 -19.26 3.29 16.24
C GLU A 770 -18.81 2.12 17.12
N SER A 771 -18.38 1.01 16.51
CA SER A 771 -17.77 -0.14 17.19
C SER A 771 -16.34 0.12 17.69
N SER A 772 -15.68 1.20 17.24
CA SER A 772 -14.33 1.55 17.68
C SER A 772 -14.35 2.13 19.10
N ALA A 773 -13.45 1.64 19.96
CA ALA A 773 -13.19 2.21 21.28
C ALA A 773 -12.82 3.70 21.24
N TYR A 774 -12.35 4.19 20.10
CA TYR A 774 -11.97 5.59 19.87
C TYR A 774 -13.07 6.44 19.22
N CYS A 775 -14.25 5.89 18.91
CA CYS A 775 -15.37 6.64 18.31
C CYS A 775 -15.69 7.91 19.12
N ALA A 776 -15.84 7.79 20.45
CA ALA A 776 -16.10 8.94 21.31
C ALA A 776 -15.00 10.01 21.21
N ALA A 777 -13.72 9.61 21.19
CA ALA A 777 -12.61 10.54 21.02
C ALA A 777 -12.61 11.22 19.63
N ALA A 778 -12.92 10.46 18.57
CA ALA A 778 -13.00 10.98 17.21
C ALA A 778 -14.12 12.01 17.06
N ARG A 779 -15.31 11.75 17.61
CA ARG A 779 -16.44 12.70 17.58
C ARG A 779 -16.18 13.94 18.46
N VAL A 780 -15.50 13.80 19.60
CA VAL A 780 -15.02 14.94 20.41
C VAL A 780 -14.01 15.78 19.62
N ALA A 781 -13.07 15.13 18.92
CA ALA A 781 -12.12 15.79 18.04
C ALA A 781 -12.84 16.49 16.87
N ALA A 782 -13.86 15.88 16.27
CA ALA A 782 -14.67 16.47 15.20
C ALA A 782 -15.39 17.75 15.64
N VAL A 783 -16.01 17.78 16.82
CA VAL A 783 -16.65 19.00 17.38
C VAL A 783 -15.62 20.13 17.57
N ARG A 784 -14.45 19.82 18.16
CA ARG A 784 -13.36 20.80 18.34
C ARG A 784 -12.80 21.27 16.99
N ALA A 785 -12.64 20.33 16.06
CA ALA A 785 -12.19 20.55 14.68
C ALA A 785 -13.22 21.34 13.86
N ARG A 786 -14.52 21.36 14.19
CA ARG A 786 -15.48 22.28 13.56
C ARG A 786 -15.34 23.73 14.01
N LEU A 787 -15.12 23.98 15.30
CA LEU A 787 -15.36 25.29 15.91
C LEU A 787 -14.12 26.10 16.31
N ARG A 788 -13.02 25.47 16.76
CA ARG A 788 -11.87 26.21 17.33
C ARG A 788 -11.11 27.02 16.26
N GLY A 789 -10.80 28.30 16.53
CA GLY A 789 -10.05 29.16 15.60
C GLY A 789 -10.85 29.65 14.38
N ARG A 790 -12.17 29.42 14.35
CA ARG A 790 -13.09 30.11 13.42
C ARG A 790 -13.18 31.60 13.76
N SER A 791 -13.35 32.47 12.76
CA SER A 791 -13.76 33.84 13.02
C SER A 791 -15.25 33.89 13.42
N PRO A 792 -15.65 34.70 14.42
CA PRO A 792 -17.06 35.00 14.70
C PRO A 792 -17.83 35.57 13.49
N ASP A 793 -17.14 36.14 12.50
CA ASP A 793 -17.73 36.70 11.28
C ASP A 793 -18.06 35.63 10.21
N GLU A 794 -17.69 34.37 10.41
CA GLU A 794 -18.01 33.27 9.48
C GLU A 794 -19.50 32.86 9.56
N PRO A 795 -20.05 32.23 8.50
CA PRO A 795 -21.40 31.64 8.52
C PRO A 795 -21.45 30.35 9.35
N LEU A 796 -21.36 30.46 10.68
CA LEU A 796 -21.16 29.32 11.59
C LEU A 796 -22.41 28.52 11.96
N LEU A 797 -23.62 28.97 11.61
CA LEU A 797 -24.87 28.32 12.05
C LEU A 797 -24.95 26.81 11.70
N PRO A 798 -24.58 26.33 10.49
CA PRO A 798 -24.61 24.90 10.17
C PRO A 798 -23.62 24.09 11.01
N GLU A 799 -22.44 24.65 11.29
CA GLU A 799 -21.36 24.02 12.07
C GLU A 799 -21.73 23.91 13.55
N LEU A 800 -22.35 24.96 14.11
CA LEU A 800 -22.87 24.99 15.48
C LEU A 800 -23.97 23.94 15.66
N LEU A 801 -24.91 23.83 14.71
CA LEU A 801 -25.97 22.82 14.73
C LEU A 801 -25.42 21.40 14.57
N ALA A 802 -24.42 21.19 13.71
CA ALA A 802 -23.76 19.90 13.58
C ALA A 802 -22.99 19.52 14.86
N ALA A 803 -22.29 20.47 15.49
CA ALA A 803 -21.62 20.27 16.77
C ALA A 803 -22.59 19.94 17.91
N ALA A 804 -23.73 20.64 17.99
CA ALA A 804 -24.76 20.38 19.00
C ALA A 804 -25.35 18.97 18.87
N ARG A 805 -25.78 18.56 17.66
CA ARG A 805 -26.25 17.19 17.39
C ARG A 805 -25.19 16.15 17.77
N GLN A 806 -23.92 16.43 17.51
CA GLN A 806 -22.84 15.49 17.85
C GLN A 806 -22.65 15.34 19.37
N ILE A 807 -22.85 16.40 20.16
CA ILE A 807 -22.87 16.35 21.63
C ILE A 807 -24.10 15.58 22.14
N GLU A 808 -25.26 15.75 21.52
CA GLU A 808 -26.48 15.01 21.86
C GLU A 808 -26.30 13.50 21.64
N LEU A 809 -25.73 13.10 20.49
CA LEU A 809 -25.36 11.70 20.20
C LEU A 809 -24.34 11.15 21.20
N LEU A 810 -23.30 11.92 21.53
CA LEU A 810 -22.32 11.54 22.56
C LEU A 810 -22.96 11.42 23.96
N THR A 811 -23.95 12.25 24.28
CA THR A 811 -24.72 12.19 25.53
C THR A 811 -25.53 10.90 25.60
N ALA A 812 -26.22 10.54 24.51
CA ALA A 812 -26.96 9.28 24.41
C ALA A 812 -26.05 8.05 24.50
N ALA A 813 -24.80 8.15 23.99
CA ALA A 813 -23.77 7.14 24.11
C ALA A 813 -23.04 7.10 25.47
N GLY A 814 -23.44 7.93 26.44
CA GLY A 814 -22.89 7.91 27.81
C GLY A 814 -21.50 8.54 27.98
N ILE A 815 -21.18 9.59 27.20
CA ILE A 815 -19.95 10.38 27.41
C ILE A 815 -19.86 10.92 28.86
N ASP A 816 -18.63 10.97 29.39
CA ASP A 816 -18.31 11.60 30.67
C ASP A 816 -18.94 13.01 30.84
N PRO A 817 -19.62 13.29 31.97
CA PRO A 817 -20.25 14.59 32.23
C PRO A 817 -19.31 15.81 32.15
N VAL A 818 -18.05 15.69 32.56
CA VAL A 818 -17.09 16.81 32.49
C VAL A 818 -16.73 17.13 31.04
N ARG A 819 -16.40 16.11 30.25
CA ARG A 819 -16.16 16.24 28.79
C ARG A 819 -17.39 16.77 28.07
N ARG A 820 -18.60 16.31 28.42
CA ARG A 820 -19.87 16.80 27.87
C ARG A 820 -20.02 18.30 28.09
N GLU A 821 -20.01 18.73 29.35
CA GLU A 821 -20.23 20.14 29.70
C GLU A 821 -19.11 21.05 29.19
N THR A 822 -17.87 20.55 29.10
CA THR A 822 -16.78 21.27 28.44
C THR A 822 -17.13 21.57 26.98
N LEU A 823 -17.57 20.56 26.21
CA LEU A 823 -17.99 20.75 24.82
C LEU A 823 -19.23 21.65 24.68
N VAL A 824 -20.20 21.57 25.61
CA VAL A 824 -21.34 22.49 25.67
C VAL A 824 -20.86 23.93 25.84
N THR A 825 -19.90 24.21 26.74
CA THR A 825 -19.33 25.56 26.88
C THR A 825 -18.55 26.03 25.66
N GLU A 826 -17.89 25.14 24.92
CA GLU A 826 -17.24 25.48 23.65
C GLU A 826 -18.27 25.87 22.58
N VAL A 827 -19.32 25.05 22.37
CA VAL A 827 -20.38 25.31 21.38
C VAL A 827 -21.16 26.58 21.69
N LEU A 828 -21.65 26.74 22.93
CA LEU A 828 -22.41 27.92 23.34
C LEU A 828 -21.54 29.19 23.37
N GLY A 829 -20.24 29.05 23.65
CA GLY A 829 -19.27 30.15 23.59
C GLY A 829 -19.09 30.68 22.17
N THR A 830 -18.77 29.79 21.22
CA THR A 830 -18.65 30.16 19.80
C THR A 830 -19.98 30.67 19.23
N ALA A 831 -21.13 30.13 19.64
CA ALA A 831 -22.43 30.65 19.25
C ALA A 831 -22.69 32.07 19.77
N LEU A 832 -22.28 32.37 21.02
CA LEU A 832 -22.41 33.71 21.59
C LEU A 832 -21.51 34.72 20.84
N ASP A 833 -20.26 34.35 20.57
CA ASP A 833 -19.33 35.20 19.81
C ASP A 833 -19.88 35.51 18.41
N TRP A 834 -20.39 34.51 17.68
CA TRP A 834 -21.06 34.67 16.37
C TRP A 834 -22.34 35.52 16.44
N VAL A 835 -23.14 35.39 17.50
CA VAL A 835 -24.32 36.25 17.72
C VAL A 835 -23.92 37.70 17.96
N LEU A 836 -22.82 37.95 18.69
CA LEU A 836 -22.29 39.29 18.94
C LEU A 836 -21.64 39.92 17.69
N ALA A 837 -21.08 39.11 16.79
CA ALA A 837 -20.56 39.53 15.48
C ALA A 837 -21.66 39.81 14.42
N GLY A 838 -22.94 39.74 14.79
CA GLY A 838 -24.05 40.11 13.92
C GLY A 838 -24.69 38.97 13.12
N ARG A 839 -24.40 37.71 13.47
CA ARG A 839 -25.08 36.51 12.92
C ARG A 839 -24.90 36.34 11.40
N GLN A 840 -23.70 36.59 10.92
CA GLN A 840 -23.30 36.38 9.52
C GLN A 840 -23.79 35.03 8.99
N GLY A 841 -24.40 35.02 7.81
CA GLY A 841 -24.91 33.81 7.15
C GLY A 841 -26.25 33.24 7.64
N ALA A 842 -26.90 33.82 8.66
CA ALA A 842 -28.25 33.41 9.04
C ALA A 842 -29.32 34.19 8.26
N ALA A 843 -30.31 33.49 7.69
CA ALA A 843 -31.43 34.16 7.02
C ALA A 843 -32.34 34.88 8.04
N PRO A 844 -32.95 36.02 7.65
CA PRO A 844 -33.89 36.75 8.51
C PRO A 844 -35.05 35.85 8.95
N GLY A 845 -35.20 35.67 10.27
CA GLY A 845 -36.27 34.85 10.86
C GLY A 845 -35.91 33.40 11.20
N THR A 846 -34.75 32.87 10.79
CA THR A 846 -34.34 31.48 11.13
C THR A 846 -33.87 31.36 12.59
N VAL A 847 -33.13 32.35 13.08
CA VAL A 847 -32.48 32.32 14.41
C VAL A 847 -33.47 32.20 15.58
N PRO A 848 -34.61 32.93 15.63
CA PRO A 848 -35.58 32.83 16.72
C PRO A 848 -36.30 31.48 16.87
N GLN A 849 -36.28 30.64 15.83
CA GLN A 849 -36.90 29.31 15.83
C GLN A 849 -35.88 28.17 16.03
N THR A 850 -34.59 28.50 16.09
CA THR A 850 -33.52 27.53 16.22
C THR A 850 -33.17 27.32 17.69
N ALA A 851 -33.10 26.07 18.13
CA ALA A 851 -32.57 25.68 19.43
C ALA A 851 -31.18 25.04 19.27
N LEU A 852 -30.28 25.35 20.20
CA LEU A 852 -28.91 24.85 20.28
C LEU A 852 -28.71 24.27 21.68
N LEU A 853 -28.61 22.94 21.79
CA LEU A 853 -28.46 22.22 23.07
C LEU A 853 -29.58 22.51 24.10
N GLY A 854 -30.78 22.82 23.59
CA GLY A 854 -31.98 23.14 24.38
C GLY A 854 -32.20 24.63 24.68
N ASP A 855 -31.26 25.51 24.33
CA ASP A 855 -31.39 26.97 24.45
C ASP A 855 -31.69 27.63 23.10
N GLY A 856 -32.45 28.72 23.08
CA GLY A 856 -32.62 29.55 21.89
C GLY A 856 -31.32 30.28 21.51
N VAL A 857 -31.14 30.58 20.22
CA VAL A 857 -29.91 31.23 19.69
C VAL A 857 -29.97 32.77 19.84
N THR A 858 -30.40 33.25 21.00
CA THR A 858 -30.32 34.67 21.38
C THR A 858 -29.20 34.93 22.38
N GLU A 859 -28.66 36.15 22.38
CA GLU A 859 -27.57 36.56 23.29
C GLU A 859 -27.90 36.31 24.78
N ARG A 860 -29.17 36.47 25.16
CA ARG A 860 -29.65 36.24 26.53
C ARG A 860 -29.69 34.75 26.87
N GLU A 861 -30.23 33.92 25.98
CA GLU A 861 -30.39 32.48 26.19
C GLU A 861 -29.04 31.75 26.17
N LEU A 862 -28.17 32.06 25.20
CA LEU A 862 -26.80 31.52 25.13
C LEU A 862 -25.98 31.84 26.39
N ARG A 863 -26.13 33.05 26.94
CA ARG A 863 -25.52 33.42 28.23
C ARG A 863 -26.09 32.67 29.43
N LEU A 864 -27.39 32.41 29.46
CA LEU A 864 -28.01 31.56 30.49
C LEU A 864 -27.53 30.11 30.38
N GLY A 865 -27.42 29.56 29.17
CA GLY A 865 -26.85 28.23 28.91
C GLY A 865 -25.40 28.12 29.37
N LEU A 866 -24.56 29.12 29.05
CA LEU A 866 -23.17 29.21 29.52
C LEU A 866 -23.07 29.33 31.05
N GLU A 867 -23.89 30.18 31.70
CA GLU A 867 -23.91 30.28 33.17
C GLU A 867 -24.25 28.92 33.79
N ARG A 868 -25.27 28.22 33.27
CA ARG A 868 -25.64 26.88 33.77
C ARG A 868 -24.51 25.87 33.59
N SER A 869 -23.91 25.80 32.41
CA SER A 869 -22.86 24.82 32.10
C SER A 869 -21.59 25.04 32.94
N TYR A 870 -21.14 26.29 33.11
CA TYR A 870 -20.04 26.59 34.04
C TYR A 870 -20.38 26.25 35.50
N ARG A 871 -21.63 26.42 35.94
CA ARG A 871 -22.08 25.97 37.28
C ARG A 871 -22.19 24.44 37.40
N VAL A 872 -22.41 23.69 36.30
CA VAL A 872 -22.29 22.22 36.31
C VAL A 872 -20.83 21.81 36.42
N LEU A 873 -19.94 22.35 35.58
CA LEU A 873 -18.50 22.09 35.65
C LEU A 873 -17.93 22.39 37.05
N ALA A 874 -18.29 23.53 37.67
CA ALA A 874 -17.84 23.87 39.02
C ALA A 874 -18.24 22.85 40.10
N ARG A 875 -19.40 22.18 39.93
CA ARG A 875 -19.85 21.10 40.84
C ARG A 875 -19.10 19.79 40.60
N LEU A 876 -18.68 19.53 39.36
CA LEU A 876 -17.91 18.33 38.98
C LEU A 876 -16.39 18.49 39.23
N ALA A 877 -15.89 19.73 39.30
CA ALA A 877 -14.48 20.04 39.53
C ALA A 877 -13.97 19.43 40.84
N GLN A 878 -12.87 18.67 40.74
CA GLN A 878 -12.27 17.96 41.88
C GLN A 878 -11.38 18.89 42.74
N ARG A 879 -10.82 19.95 42.14
CA ARG A 879 -9.94 20.91 42.83
C ARG A 879 -10.67 22.19 43.20
N GLY A 880 -10.34 22.74 44.37
CA GLY A 880 -10.95 23.98 44.87
C GLY A 880 -10.68 25.20 43.98
N GLU A 881 -9.45 25.33 43.46
CA GLU A 881 -9.04 26.42 42.56
C GLU A 881 -9.82 26.41 41.24
N GLU A 882 -9.90 25.23 40.60
CA GLU A 882 -10.68 25.01 39.36
C GLU A 882 -12.16 25.35 39.57
N ARG A 883 -12.75 24.95 40.70
CA ARG A 883 -14.13 25.29 41.07
C ARG A 883 -14.32 26.82 41.19
N ILE A 884 -13.38 27.52 41.82
CA ILE A 884 -13.44 28.99 41.96
C ILE A 884 -13.39 29.63 40.56
N GLU A 885 -12.45 29.23 39.70
CA GLU A 885 -12.32 29.79 38.36
C GLU A 885 -13.60 29.57 37.51
N LEU A 886 -14.21 28.40 37.60
CA LEU A 886 -15.46 28.08 36.90
C LEU A 886 -16.66 28.88 37.43
N VAL A 887 -16.73 29.13 38.74
CA VAL A 887 -17.75 30.02 39.33
C VAL A 887 -17.56 31.47 38.87
N GLU A 888 -16.32 31.95 38.79
CA GLU A 888 -16.05 33.27 38.22
C GLU A 888 -16.44 33.36 36.74
N ARG A 889 -16.11 32.35 35.93
CA ARG A 889 -16.53 32.25 34.53
C ARG A 889 -18.06 32.30 34.41
N ALA A 890 -18.78 31.55 35.24
CA ALA A 890 -20.25 31.60 35.31
C ALA A 890 -20.80 33.00 35.63
N ASN A 891 -20.19 33.68 36.61
CA ASN A 891 -20.60 35.04 37.01
C ASN A 891 -20.27 36.09 35.93
N ARG A 892 -19.19 35.92 35.16
CA ARG A 892 -18.81 36.82 34.04
C ARG A 892 -19.76 36.73 32.86
N VAL A 893 -20.32 35.55 32.55
CA VAL A 893 -21.23 35.35 31.41
C VAL A 893 -22.70 35.61 31.75
N ARG A 894 -23.06 35.80 33.02
CA ARG A 894 -24.44 36.07 33.46
C ARG A 894 -25.07 37.24 32.66
N PRO A 895 -26.29 37.09 32.11
CA PRO A 895 -26.98 38.21 31.44
C PRO A 895 -27.23 39.37 32.42
N ARG A 896 -26.99 40.60 31.96
CA ARG A 896 -27.35 41.81 32.73
C ARG A 896 -28.87 41.99 32.74
N THR A 897 -29.50 41.69 33.87
CA THR A 897 -30.84 42.18 34.19
C THR A 897 -30.73 43.65 34.58
N TRP A 898 -31.26 44.55 33.75
CA TRP A 898 -31.60 45.89 34.21
C TRP A 898 -32.77 45.76 35.21
N VAL A 899 -32.61 46.35 36.38
CA VAL A 899 -33.61 46.51 37.43
C VAL A 899 -34.00 47.98 37.48
#